data_AF-A0A526PSG5-F1
#
_entry.id   AF-A0A526PSG5-F1
#
_cell.length_a   1.000
_cell.length_b   1.000
_cell.length_c   1.000
_cell.angle_alpha   90.00
_cell.angle_beta   90.00
_cell.angle_gamma   90.00
#
_symmetry.space_group_name_H-M   'P 1'
#
loop_
_entity.id
_entity.type
_entity.pdbx_description
1 polymer ?
#
loop_
_entity_poly.entity_id
_entity_poly.type
_entity_poly.pdbx_seq_one_letter_code
_entity_poly.pdbx_strand_id
1 'polypeptide(L)'
;MSVTPYPLPRETRESAILVGNGTVGPYGPSLYKIFDILDVAVFARAAGENVFSDVTDQVTVTKTTDADYDTFSVTFDAAIPASTEWYHQARRVAERAVAVTRAGTIDSNQLEKELSKQATTQSEMRRDVDRAYAAQPGSSPGFVIPGAAGELMTSDAAGNLVGSGENVTTIIGSTAAAQAAVVAAEAHADDAAESADDAEAYALAAQSVSTELAHPVTRAALKALNTATHTAAVVVEPNFERIARWNPTADPYMNTIDPDEKVFAQPTPASVGSWVMSPVPKKQIGIFEQIKYRMTVGRVDFVGIGDSNQLLSGHGWDHGFQYALSQHFPMWATGLLSQGENNGSGSGQGYLYSRIGALIGAVSGAPADLGKYLDKGAGSIFPAYYTYLADGGSFSSNSQCGLFLSANCPIDNGAALDFDLYWGSFTTGAGSFKPSVRIDQSPFNFLNVPASPTSTNTGAYGIQKTTLSITADPTRVDKAVGFKPIVTGNTGIVGPYFSTYYRARNPGRLTGFSYGTLEYRGGQSARTMANDLQQASNDTLTHYFSILRADQGSGTKTIVICINSGLNDRNEGSASLGTAAIADGDSAPAFVDNFRAIVARIKAIWTLNGWNQKELFWILQVSHPQSSPDDAELVAYRAALEAYALYVGQAQVIDLSVVVPYADLIANGWYLNPVTDHNHLTQAGFEGASAAIIGAVL
;
A
#
# COMPACT_ATOMS: atom_id res chain seq x y z
N MET A 1 -3.02 79.50 18.00
CA MET A 1 -4.33 78.90 18.29
C MET A 1 -4.60 79.11 19.76
N SER A 2 -5.74 79.69 20.14
CA SER A 2 -6.15 79.76 21.55
C SER A 2 -6.24 78.34 22.11
N VAL A 3 -5.77 78.14 23.34
CA VAL A 3 -5.90 76.85 24.04
C VAL A 3 -7.38 76.52 24.14
N THR A 4 -7.82 75.41 23.52
CA THR A 4 -9.20 74.92 23.63
C THR A 4 -9.45 74.56 25.11
N PRO A 5 -10.51 75.06 25.76
CA PRO A 5 -10.77 74.77 27.17
C PRO A 5 -11.05 73.28 27.44
N TYR A 6 -11.44 72.51 26.42
CA TYR A 6 -11.79 71.09 26.52
C TYR A 6 -11.04 70.25 25.47
N PRO A 7 -9.70 70.12 25.56
CA PRO A 7 -8.92 69.42 24.54
C PRO A 7 -9.26 67.93 24.54
N LEU A 8 -9.63 67.39 23.38
CA LEU A 8 -9.92 65.96 23.21
C LEU A 8 -8.66 65.22 22.72
N PRO A 9 -7.92 64.53 23.59
CA PRO A 9 -6.80 63.69 23.18
C PRO A 9 -7.28 62.52 22.31
N ARG A 10 -6.37 62.03 21.45
CA ARG A 10 -6.59 60.83 20.62
C ARG A 10 -6.31 59.57 21.43
N GLU A 11 -7.25 59.19 22.28
CA GLU A 11 -7.12 58.02 23.15
C GLU A 11 -8.43 57.24 23.25
N THR A 12 -8.31 55.97 23.57
CA THR A 12 -9.46 55.15 23.94
C THR A 12 -9.95 55.58 25.32
N ARG A 13 -11.26 55.81 25.47
CA ARG A 13 -11.90 56.19 26.75
C ARG A 13 -12.08 54.97 27.67
N GLU A 14 -11.02 54.20 27.82
CA GLU A 14 -10.94 52.95 28.57
C GLU A 14 -9.52 52.78 29.10
N SER A 15 -9.38 52.31 30.34
CA SER A 15 -8.07 51.98 30.91
C SER A 15 -7.54 50.66 30.35
N ALA A 16 -6.24 50.40 30.54
CA ALA A 16 -5.76 49.03 30.51
C ALA A 16 -6.48 48.18 31.57
N ILE A 17 -6.43 46.86 31.43
CA ILE A 17 -6.78 45.95 32.54
C ILE A 17 -5.70 46.13 33.61
N LEU A 18 -6.15 46.58 34.78
CA LEU A 18 -5.34 46.77 35.97
C LEU A 18 -5.59 45.61 36.94
N VAL A 19 -4.67 45.43 37.88
CA VAL A 19 -4.84 44.47 38.98
C VAL A 19 -4.98 45.22 40.29
N GLY A 20 -5.72 44.65 41.24
CA GLY A 20 -5.77 45.17 42.60
C GLY A 20 -4.39 45.22 43.25
N ASN A 21 -4.26 45.99 44.33
CA ASN A 21 -3.03 46.01 45.15
C ASN A 21 -3.31 45.69 46.63
N GLY A 22 -4.48 45.13 46.94
CA GLY A 22 -4.92 44.86 48.31
C GLY A 22 -5.42 46.09 49.07
N THR A 23 -5.65 47.22 48.39
CA THR A 23 -6.21 48.44 48.99
C THR A 23 -7.53 48.83 48.32
N VAL A 24 -8.27 49.75 48.96
CA VAL A 24 -9.48 50.36 48.39
C VAL A 24 -9.18 51.37 47.27
N GLY A 25 -7.92 51.80 47.09
CA GLY A 25 -7.55 52.92 46.23
C GLY A 25 -7.12 54.17 47.02
N PRO A 26 -7.07 55.36 46.40
CA PRO A 26 -7.52 55.65 45.03
C PRO A 26 -6.61 55.02 43.97
N TYR A 27 -7.23 54.48 42.92
CA TYR A 27 -6.57 54.02 41.70
C TYR A 27 -6.68 55.11 40.64
N GLY A 28 -5.58 55.77 40.31
CA GLY A 28 -5.54 56.85 39.33
C GLY A 28 -4.37 57.83 39.53
N PRO A 29 -4.39 58.98 38.84
CA PRO A 29 -5.46 59.44 37.95
C PRO A 29 -5.59 58.62 36.66
N SER A 30 -6.77 58.62 36.07
CA SER A 30 -7.09 58.05 34.76
C SER A 30 -6.24 58.70 33.67
N LEU A 31 -5.96 57.94 32.61
CA LEU A 31 -5.25 58.49 31.45
C LEU A 31 -6.15 59.38 30.57
N TYR A 32 -7.48 59.21 30.69
CA TYR A 32 -8.46 60.00 29.95
C TYR A 32 -9.36 60.85 30.85
N LYS A 33 -9.93 61.90 30.28
CA LYS A 33 -10.79 62.86 30.98
C LYS A 33 -12.28 62.56 30.86
N ILE A 34 -13.09 63.02 31.80
CA ILE A 34 -14.56 62.87 31.81
C ILE A 34 -15.26 64.20 32.11
N PHE A 35 -16.50 64.34 31.64
CA PHE A 35 -17.34 65.50 31.98
C PHE A 35 -18.13 65.28 33.26
N ASP A 36 -18.69 64.10 33.45
CA ASP A 36 -19.42 63.71 34.66
C ASP A 36 -18.82 62.44 35.25
N ILE A 37 -18.78 62.35 36.59
CA ILE A 37 -18.37 61.11 37.27
C ILE A 37 -19.35 59.97 37.00
N LEU A 38 -20.63 60.30 36.72
CA LEU A 38 -21.65 59.34 36.34
C LEU A 38 -21.42 58.73 34.96
N ASP A 39 -20.52 59.30 34.15
CA ASP A 39 -20.12 58.74 32.86
C ASP A 39 -19.13 57.58 33.01
N VAL A 40 -18.62 57.28 34.20
CA VAL A 40 -17.62 56.21 34.40
C VAL A 40 -18.30 54.92 34.82
N ALA A 41 -18.03 53.86 34.07
CA ALA A 41 -18.37 52.50 34.46
C ALA A 41 -17.10 51.71 34.81
N VAL A 42 -17.15 50.95 35.91
CA VAL A 42 -16.04 50.15 36.42
C VAL A 42 -16.41 48.68 36.38
N PHE A 43 -15.50 47.87 35.86
CA PHE A 43 -15.68 46.44 35.63
C PHE A 43 -14.60 45.66 36.37
N ALA A 44 -14.96 44.59 37.05
CA ALA A 44 -14.02 43.75 37.79
C ALA A 44 -14.29 42.25 37.56
N ARG A 45 -13.24 41.46 37.70
CA ARG A 45 -13.21 40.00 37.53
C ARG A 45 -12.30 39.39 38.59
N ALA A 46 -12.83 38.47 39.39
CA ALA A 46 -12.01 37.72 40.33
C ALA A 46 -11.14 36.68 39.60
N ALA A 47 -10.05 36.23 40.26
CA ALA A 47 -9.20 35.18 39.70
C ALA A 47 -10.00 33.90 39.44
N GLY A 48 -9.94 33.40 38.21
CA GLY A 48 -10.63 32.20 37.76
C GLY A 48 -12.04 32.43 37.19
N GLU A 49 -12.57 33.65 37.28
CA GLU A 49 -13.78 34.01 36.54
C GLU A 49 -13.43 34.32 35.08
N ASN A 50 -14.38 34.10 34.16
CA ASN A 50 -14.14 34.31 32.73
C ASN A 50 -14.65 35.66 32.22
N VAL A 51 -15.48 36.35 33.00
CA VAL A 51 -16.22 37.55 32.56
C VAL A 51 -16.00 38.68 33.55
N PHE A 52 -15.87 39.91 33.05
CA PHE A 52 -15.88 41.10 33.88
C PHE A 52 -17.32 41.50 34.22
N SER A 53 -17.60 41.68 35.51
CA SER A 53 -18.89 42.15 36.01
C SER A 53 -18.85 43.66 36.20
N ASP A 54 -19.99 44.33 35.96
CA ASP A 54 -20.15 45.75 36.28
C ASP A 54 -20.22 45.92 37.80
N VAL A 55 -19.28 46.69 38.35
CA VAL A 55 -19.16 46.99 39.79
C VAL A 55 -19.19 48.50 40.04
N THR A 56 -19.80 49.25 39.11
CA THR A 56 -19.87 50.72 39.17
C THR A 56 -20.59 51.21 40.44
N ASP A 57 -21.49 50.41 41.00
CA ASP A 57 -22.21 50.72 42.25
C ASP A 57 -21.38 50.47 43.53
N GLN A 58 -20.20 49.86 43.39
CA GLN A 58 -19.28 49.51 44.49
C GLN A 58 -18.00 50.36 44.48
N VAL A 59 -18.04 51.50 43.78
CA VAL A 59 -16.92 52.42 43.66
C VAL A 59 -17.36 53.88 43.79
N THR A 60 -16.45 54.68 44.30
CA THR A 60 -16.52 56.14 44.28
C THR A 60 -15.55 56.69 43.24
N VAL A 61 -16.05 57.50 42.31
CA VAL A 61 -15.26 58.17 41.27
C VAL A 61 -15.03 59.63 41.65
N THR A 62 -13.77 60.06 41.71
CA THR A 62 -13.40 61.42 42.13
C THR A 62 -12.54 62.11 41.07
N LYS A 63 -12.94 63.29 40.62
CA LYS A 63 -12.14 64.11 39.70
C LYS A 63 -10.89 64.65 40.39
N THR A 64 -9.79 64.79 39.63
CA THR A 64 -8.47 65.18 40.17
C THR A 64 -8.46 66.61 40.73
N THR A 65 -9.12 67.55 40.06
CA THR A 65 -9.15 68.99 40.38
C THR A 65 -10.57 69.56 40.42
N ASP A 66 -11.58 68.71 40.25
CA ASP A 66 -13.00 69.08 40.13
C ASP A 66 -13.29 70.01 38.92
N ALA A 67 -12.44 69.98 37.89
CA ALA A 67 -12.70 70.72 36.67
C ALA A 67 -13.87 70.11 35.87
N ASP A 68 -14.52 70.94 35.05
CA ASP A 68 -15.60 70.52 34.14
C ASP A 68 -15.22 69.30 33.29
N TYR A 69 -13.96 69.21 32.87
CA TYR A 69 -13.43 68.13 32.05
C TYR A 69 -12.06 67.72 32.56
N ASP A 70 -12.01 66.60 33.27
CA ASP A 70 -10.89 66.28 34.14
C ASP A 70 -10.57 64.78 34.19
N THR A 71 -9.34 64.45 34.58
CA THR A 71 -8.99 63.08 34.96
C THR A 71 -9.65 62.73 36.29
N PHE A 72 -9.74 61.44 36.60
CA PHE A 72 -10.40 60.95 37.81
C PHE A 72 -9.65 59.78 38.43
N SER A 73 -9.97 59.43 39.67
CA SER A 73 -9.53 58.20 40.33
C SER A 73 -10.73 57.38 40.79
N VAL A 74 -10.55 56.07 40.87
CA VAL A 74 -11.55 55.11 41.36
C VAL A 74 -11.15 54.63 42.75
N THR A 75 -12.06 54.70 43.71
CA THR A 75 -11.92 54.10 45.05
C THR A 75 -13.00 53.07 45.25
N PHE A 76 -12.63 51.82 45.50
CA PHE A 76 -13.57 50.72 45.75
C PHE A 76 -14.08 50.75 47.20
N ASP A 77 -15.30 50.28 47.42
CA ASP A 77 -15.89 50.17 48.77
C ASP A 77 -15.15 49.16 49.65
N ALA A 78 -14.46 48.20 49.04
CA ALA A 78 -13.65 47.19 49.70
C ALA A 78 -12.26 47.04 49.05
N ALA A 79 -11.30 46.51 49.80
CA ALA A 79 -9.96 46.27 49.30
C ALA A 79 -9.97 45.24 48.16
N ILE A 80 -9.37 45.59 47.02
CA ILE A 80 -9.34 44.71 45.83
C ILE A 80 -8.10 43.81 45.88
N PRO A 81 -8.26 42.48 45.94
CA PRO A 81 -7.14 41.54 45.97
C PRO A 81 -6.19 41.73 44.78
N ALA A 82 -4.90 41.45 44.98
CA ALA A 82 -3.90 41.51 43.89
C ALA A 82 -4.15 40.51 42.75
N SER A 83 -5.06 39.56 42.96
CA SER A 83 -5.52 38.59 41.98
C SER A 83 -6.77 39.02 41.21
N THR A 84 -7.41 40.14 41.58
CA THR A 84 -8.61 40.66 40.90
C THR A 84 -8.19 41.62 39.80
N GLU A 85 -8.65 41.35 38.59
CA GLU A 85 -8.47 42.22 37.43
C GLU A 85 -9.64 43.19 37.34
N TRP A 86 -9.38 44.42 36.92
CA TRP A 86 -10.43 45.41 36.75
C TRP A 86 -10.03 46.46 35.71
N TYR A 87 -11.02 47.15 35.14
CA TYR A 87 -10.78 48.29 34.26
C TYR A 87 -11.94 49.28 34.39
N HIS A 88 -11.74 50.49 33.89
CA HIS A 88 -12.78 51.50 33.84
C HIS A 88 -12.91 52.06 32.43
N GLN A 89 -14.12 52.48 32.06
CA GLN A 89 -14.39 53.09 30.77
C GLN A 89 -15.43 54.21 30.90
N ALA A 90 -15.37 55.20 30.00
CA ALA A 90 -16.43 56.18 29.88
C ALA A 90 -17.60 55.61 29.05
N ARG A 91 -18.83 55.86 29.50
CA ARG A 91 -20.11 55.47 28.91
C ARG A 91 -21.09 56.65 28.96
N ARG A 92 -20.69 57.78 28.38
CA ARG A 92 -21.51 58.98 28.32
C ARG A 92 -22.65 58.79 27.31
N VAL A 93 -23.87 58.77 27.82
CA VAL A 93 -25.07 58.86 26.97
C VAL A 93 -25.14 60.24 26.33
N ALA A 94 -25.47 60.30 25.04
CA ALA A 94 -25.63 61.58 24.34
C ALA A 94 -26.72 62.42 25.03
N GLU A 95 -26.33 63.53 25.64
CA GLU A 95 -27.23 64.47 26.27
C GLU A 95 -26.86 65.91 25.92
N ARG A 96 -27.83 66.81 26.04
CA ARG A 96 -27.65 68.25 25.91
C ARG A 96 -28.14 68.92 27.18
N ALA A 97 -27.21 69.33 28.03
CA ALA A 97 -27.53 69.88 29.36
C ALA A 97 -27.39 71.41 29.42
N VAL A 98 -26.78 72.05 28.41
CA VAL A 98 -26.50 73.50 28.44
C VAL A 98 -27.01 74.22 27.20
N ALA A 99 -27.51 75.44 27.42
CA ALA A 99 -27.83 76.37 26.35
C ALA A 99 -26.54 76.97 25.76
N VAL A 100 -26.34 76.77 24.45
CA VAL A 100 -25.19 77.34 23.70
C VAL A 100 -25.36 78.83 23.37
N THR A 101 -26.48 79.43 23.80
CA THR A 101 -26.82 80.83 23.56
C THR A 101 -27.15 81.53 24.87
N ARG A 102 -26.64 82.75 25.04
CA ARG A 102 -27.01 83.66 26.13
C ARG A 102 -27.39 85.01 25.52
N ALA A 103 -28.60 85.49 25.83
CA ALA A 103 -29.15 86.75 25.33
C ALA A 103 -29.11 86.92 23.78
N GLY A 104 -29.36 85.85 23.03
CA GLY A 104 -29.38 85.88 21.56
C GLY A 104 -28.01 85.79 20.89
N THR A 105 -26.93 85.73 21.66
CA THR A 105 -25.55 85.49 21.16
C THR A 105 -25.05 84.09 21.52
N ILE A 106 -24.22 83.50 20.66
CA ILE A 106 -23.56 82.21 20.93
C ILE A 106 -22.53 82.42 22.04
N ASP A 107 -22.61 81.61 23.10
CA ASP A 107 -21.58 81.54 24.12
C ASP A 107 -20.54 80.51 23.67
N SER A 108 -19.38 80.99 23.19
CA SER A 108 -18.33 80.13 22.62
C SER A 108 -17.84 79.08 23.59
N ASN A 109 -17.82 79.35 24.90
CA ASN A 109 -17.36 78.39 25.90
C ASN A 109 -18.39 77.27 26.08
N GLN A 110 -19.69 77.60 26.09
CA GLN A 110 -20.75 76.59 26.18
C GLN A 110 -20.88 75.79 24.88
N LEU A 111 -20.68 76.42 23.73
CA LEU A 111 -20.66 75.71 22.45
C LEU A 111 -19.50 74.70 22.40
N GLU A 112 -18.28 75.12 22.77
CA GLU A 112 -17.12 74.23 22.80
C GLU A 112 -17.32 73.06 23.80
N LYS A 113 -17.93 73.32 24.96
CA LYS A 113 -18.28 72.28 25.93
C LYS A 113 -19.20 71.22 25.33
N GLU A 114 -20.26 71.63 24.62
CA GLU A 114 -21.22 70.72 24.00
C GLU A 114 -20.64 69.97 22.80
N LEU A 115 -19.81 70.62 21.97
CA LEU A 115 -19.08 69.93 20.89
C LEU A 115 -18.13 68.87 21.45
N SER A 116 -17.42 69.16 22.55
CA SER A 116 -16.53 68.19 23.17
C SER A 116 -17.27 67.02 23.82
N LYS A 117 -18.46 67.24 24.39
CA LYS A 117 -19.34 66.15 24.85
C LYS A 117 -19.76 65.24 23.69
N GLN A 118 -20.23 65.81 22.58
CA GLN A 118 -20.66 65.04 21.41
C GLN A 118 -19.52 64.21 20.82
N ALA A 119 -18.33 64.80 20.67
CA ALA A 119 -17.16 64.10 20.16
C ALA A 119 -16.66 63.01 21.13
N THR A 120 -16.85 63.18 22.44
CA THR A 120 -16.57 62.14 23.44
C THR A 120 -17.50 60.95 23.27
N THR A 121 -18.82 61.18 23.17
CA THR A 121 -19.80 60.12 22.91
C THR A 121 -19.56 59.41 21.56
N GLN A 122 -19.14 60.13 20.51
CA GLN A 122 -18.77 59.50 19.23
C GLN A 122 -17.53 58.60 19.35
N SER A 123 -16.55 58.99 20.17
CA SER A 123 -15.35 58.17 20.42
C SER A 123 -15.70 56.88 21.17
N GLU A 124 -16.61 56.96 22.14
CA GLU A 124 -17.14 55.81 22.88
C GLU A 124 -17.98 54.89 21.99
N MET A 125 -18.88 55.46 21.17
CA MET A 125 -19.69 54.69 20.22
C MET A 125 -18.83 53.87 19.26
N ARG A 126 -17.72 54.45 18.77
CA ARG A 126 -16.80 53.72 17.88
C ARG A 126 -16.14 52.54 18.59
N ARG A 127 -15.70 52.71 19.84
CA ARG A 127 -15.17 51.60 20.68
C ARG A 127 -16.22 50.49 20.85
N ASP A 128 -17.47 50.87 21.11
CA ASP A 128 -18.54 49.92 21.45
C ASP A 128 -19.04 49.16 20.20
N VAL A 129 -19.11 49.82 19.04
CA VAL A 129 -19.49 49.19 17.77
C VAL A 129 -18.48 48.11 17.35
N ASP A 130 -17.18 48.36 17.54
CA ASP A 130 -16.12 47.39 17.20
C ASP A 130 -16.18 46.11 18.07
N ARG A 131 -16.96 46.10 19.16
CA ARG A 131 -17.13 44.97 20.09
C ARG A 131 -18.51 44.33 20.04
N ALA A 132 -19.45 44.89 19.29
CA ALA A 132 -20.80 44.35 19.19
C ALA A 132 -20.84 43.16 18.23
N TYR A 133 -21.40 42.02 18.66
CA TYR A 133 -21.89 41.01 17.74
C TYR A 133 -23.37 41.24 17.48
N ALA A 134 -23.82 41.03 16.24
CA ALA A 134 -25.21 41.23 15.87
C ALA A 134 -26.06 40.05 16.39
N ALA A 135 -26.97 40.33 17.33
CA ALA A 135 -28.03 39.42 17.70
C ALA A 135 -29.30 39.70 16.88
N GLN A 136 -30.13 38.69 16.64
CA GLN A 136 -31.41 38.87 15.95
C GLN A 136 -32.36 39.75 16.80
N PRO A 137 -33.22 40.58 16.18
CA PRO A 137 -34.23 41.33 16.91
C PRO A 137 -35.09 40.41 17.79
N GLY A 138 -35.19 40.71 19.09
CA GLY A 138 -35.91 39.90 20.07
C GLY A 138 -35.04 38.93 20.88
N SER A 139 -33.74 38.82 20.58
CA SER A 139 -32.77 38.11 21.41
C SER A 139 -32.20 39.02 22.50
N SER A 140 -31.97 38.49 23.70
CA SER A 140 -31.17 39.16 24.72
C SER A 140 -29.71 39.25 24.26
N PRO A 141 -29.01 40.37 24.46
CA PRO A 141 -27.56 40.43 24.28
C PRO A 141 -26.89 39.42 25.21
N GLY A 142 -25.98 38.61 24.68
CA GLY A 142 -25.13 37.68 25.42
C GLY A 142 -23.67 38.09 25.32
N PHE A 143 -22.78 37.20 25.74
CA PHE A 143 -21.33 37.37 25.61
C PHE A 143 -20.74 36.33 24.66
N VAL A 144 -19.60 36.65 24.05
CA VAL A 144 -18.74 35.67 23.38
C VAL A 144 -17.63 35.29 24.35
N ILE A 145 -17.70 34.08 24.90
CA ILE A 145 -16.67 33.51 25.75
C ILE A 145 -15.80 32.62 24.85
N PRO A 146 -14.58 33.05 24.47
CA PRO A 146 -13.77 32.32 23.51
C PRO A 146 -13.42 30.92 24.03
N GLY A 147 -13.65 29.90 23.21
CA GLY A 147 -13.17 28.54 23.45
C GLY A 147 -11.67 28.38 23.18
N ALA A 148 -11.14 27.17 23.42
CA ALA A 148 -9.78 26.83 23.04
C ALA A 148 -9.59 26.85 21.51
N ALA A 149 -8.34 27.00 21.05
CA ALA A 149 -8.04 27.00 19.63
C ALA A 149 -8.50 25.68 18.95
N GLY A 150 -9.35 25.79 17.92
CA GLY A 150 -9.91 24.64 17.19
C GLY A 150 -11.14 24.00 17.83
N GLU A 151 -11.66 24.58 18.93
CA GLU A 151 -12.91 24.17 19.56
C GLU A 151 -14.12 24.74 18.81
N LEU A 152 -15.19 23.96 18.70
CA LEU A 152 -16.46 24.44 18.15
C LEU A 152 -17.18 25.34 19.16
N MET A 153 -17.85 26.38 18.68
CA MET A 153 -18.66 27.28 19.52
C MET A 153 -20.10 26.78 19.60
N THR A 154 -20.72 26.86 20.78
CA THR A 154 -22.13 26.54 21.03
C THR A 154 -22.81 27.65 21.84
N SER A 155 -24.14 27.68 21.84
CA SER A 155 -24.90 28.59 22.70
C SER A 155 -25.22 27.95 24.05
N ASP A 156 -24.94 28.63 25.16
CA ASP A 156 -25.41 28.19 26.47
C ASP A 156 -26.90 28.52 26.70
N ALA A 157 -27.45 28.09 27.84
CA ALA A 157 -28.85 28.32 28.19
C ALA A 157 -29.22 29.81 28.38
N ALA A 158 -28.22 30.69 28.57
CA ALA A 158 -28.40 32.13 28.69
C ALA A 158 -28.22 32.86 27.34
N GLY A 159 -27.92 32.14 26.26
CA GLY A 159 -27.71 32.69 24.92
C GLY A 159 -26.29 33.23 24.67
N ASN A 160 -25.33 32.92 25.55
CA ASN A 160 -23.92 33.25 25.32
C ASN A 160 -23.30 32.26 24.33
N LEU A 161 -22.38 32.72 23.49
CA LEU A 161 -21.54 31.84 22.67
C LEU A 161 -20.35 31.37 23.51
N VAL A 162 -20.27 30.07 23.78
CA VAL A 162 -19.24 29.43 24.61
C VAL A 162 -18.56 28.29 23.86
N GLY A 163 -17.39 27.84 24.31
CA GLY A 163 -16.77 26.63 23.80
C GLY A 163 -17.62 25.38 24.07
N SER A 164 -17.73 24.48 23.09
CA SER A 164 -18.51 23.23 23.17
C SER A 164 -17.81 22.09 23.91
N GLY A 165 -16.53 22.20 24.18
CA GLY A 165 -15.62 21.11 24.60
C GLY A 165 -15.16 20.22 23.45
N GLU A 166 -15.72 20.37 22.25
CA GLU A 166 -15.41 19.52 21.09
C GLU A 166 -14.38 20.18 20.16
N ASN A 167 -13.31 19.45 19.83
CA ASN A 167 -12.26 19.93 18.94
C ASN A 167 -12.39 19.31 17.54
N VAL A 168 -12.28 20.14 16.50
CA VAL A 168 -12.38 19.72 15.09
C VAL A 168 -11.38 18.61 14.76
N THR A 169 -10.17 18.65 15.32
CA THR A 169 -9.14 17.63 15.12
C THR A 169 -9.58 16.27 15.66
N THR A 170 -10.23 16.25 16.82
CA THR A 170 -10.75 15.03 17.45
C THR A 170 -11.86 14.42 16.62
N ILE A 171 -12.77 15.24 16.08
CA ILE A 171 -13.88 14.81 15.24
C ILE A 171 -13.38 14.21 13.91
N ILE A 172 -12.38 14.84 13.28
CA ILE A 172 -11.77 14.31 12.05
C ILE A 172 -11.06 12.98 12.34
N GLY A 173 -10.32 12.91 13.46
CA GLY A 173 -9.63 11.69 13.88
C GLY A 173 -10.59 10.52 14.15
N SER A 174 -11.71 10.76 14.84
CA SER A 174 -12.70 9.72 15.12
C SER A 174 -13.41 9.23 13.85
N THR A 175 -13.66 10.12 12.89
CA THR A 175 -14.25 9.75 11.59
C THR A 175 -13.32 8.85 10.78
N ALA A 176 -12.03 9.17 10.72
CA ALA A 176 -11.04 8.32 10.04
C ALA A 176 -10.90 6.93 10.69
N ALA A 177 -10.90 6.88 12.02
CA ALA A 177 -10.86 5.61 12.76
C ALA A 177 -12.11 4.74 12.49
N ALA A 178 -13.29 5.35 12.42
CA ALA A 178 -14.52 4.64 12.09
C ALA A 178 -14.51 4.05 10.67
N GLN A 179 -14.00 4.80 9.68
CA GLN A 179 -13.84 4.30 8.30
C GLN A 179 -12.88 3.11 8.22
N ALA A 180 -11.74 3.20 8.92
CA ALA A 180 -10.78 2.09 8.99
C ALA A 180 -11.40 0.83 9.63
N ALA A 181 -12.23 1.00 10.66
CA ALA A 181 -12.92 -0.11 11.32
C ALA A 181 -13.93 -0.82 10.41
N VAL A 182 -14.64 -0.09 9.54
CA VAL A 182 -15.56 -0.70 8.56
C VAL A 182 -14.81 -1.58 7.56
N VAL A 183 -13.72 -1.07 6.99
CA VAL A 183 -12.88 -1.85 6.04
C VAL A 183 -12.32 -3.11 6.70
N ALA A 184 -11.86 -3.00 7.95
CA ALA A 184 -11.39 -4.16 8.70
C ALA A 184 -12.50 -5.19 8.96
N ALA A 185 -13.72 -4.73 9.26
CA ALA A 185 -14.87 -5.63 9.47
C ALA A 185 -15.28 -6.38 8.19
N GLU A 186 -15.23 -5.72 7.03
CA GLU A 186 -15.48 -6.37 5.73
C GLU A 186 -14.41 -7.43 5.42
N ALA A 187 -13.13 -7.12 5.61
CA ALA A 187 -12.05 -8.07 5.44
C ALA A 187 -12.20 -9.29 6.38
N HIS A 188 -12.56 -9.06 7.65
CA HIS A 188 -12.82 -10.15 8.59
C HIS A 188 -14.04 -10.99 8.22
N ALA A 189 -15.07 -10.42 7.60
CA ALA A 189 -16.22 -11.18 7.11
C ALA A 189 -15.83 -12.10 5.95
N ASP A 190 -14.99 -11.62 5.03
CA ASP A 190 -14.44 -12.43 3.93
C ASP A 190 -13.51 -13.54 4.47
N ASP A 191 -12.61 -13.23 5.40
CA ASP A 191 -11.74 -14.22 6.06
C ASP A 191 -12.55 -15.28 6.81
N ALA A 192 -13.64 -14.88 7.47
CA ALA A 192 -14.53 -15.80 8.17
C ALA A 192 -15.29 -16.72 7.20
N ALA A 193 -15.66 -16.23 6.01
CA ALA A 193 -16.26 -17.04 4.96
C ALA A 193 -15.25 -18.05 4.37
N GLU A 194 -14.02 -17.62 4.06
CA GLU A 194 -12.95 -18.52 3.59
C GLU A 194 -12.59 -19.55 4.67
N SER A 195 -12.51 -19.13 5.95
CA SER A 195 -12.27 -20.04 7.07
C SER A 195 -13.42 -21.04 7.30
N ALA A 196 -14.65 -20.66 7.00
CA ALA A 196 -15.80 -21.56 7.05
C ALA A 196 -15.72 -22.61 5.93
N ASP A 197 -15.37 -22.20 4.71
CA ASP A 197 -15.14 -23.11 3.58
C ASP A 197 -13.96 -24.06 3.86
N ASP A 198 -12.86 -23.55 4.43
CA ASP A 198 -11.71 -24.35 4.85
C ASP A 198 -12.06 -25.31 5.98
N ALA A 199 -12.80 -24.86 7.00
CA ALA A 199 -13.25 -25.72 8.10
C ALA A 199 -14.19 -26.82 7.59
N GLU A 200 -15.07 -26.52 6.63
CA GLU A 200 -15.89 -27.52 5.94
C GLU A 200 -15.00 -28.49 5.15
N ALA A 201 -14.00 -27.98 4.41
CA ALA A 201 -13.04 -28.81 3.68
C ALA A 201 -12.20 -29.71 4.62
N TYR A 202 -11.76 -29.21 5.77
CA TYR A 202 -11.03 -29.97 6.79
C TYR A 202 -11.93 -30.98 7.50
N ALA A 203 -13.18 -30.63 7.80
CA ALA A 203 -14.16 -31.56 8.33
C ALA A 203 -14.40 -32.71 7.34
N LEU A 204 -14.52 -32.39 6.04
CA LEU A 204 -14.62 -33.36 4.95
C LEU A 204 -13.35 -34.20 4.79
N ALA A 205 -12.17 -33.60 4.93
CA ALA A 205 -10.88 -34.29 4.87
C ALA A 205 -10.70 -35.24 6.06
N ALA A 206 -11.01 -34.80 7.28
CA ALA A 206 -11.01 -35.63 8.47
C ALA A 206 -12.03 -36.78 8.37
N GLN A 207 -13.19 -36.53 7.75
CA GLN A 207 -14.17 -37.57 7.43
C GLN A 207 -13.64 -38.56 6.37
N SER A 208 -12.83 -38.10 5.41
CA SER A 208 -12.19 -38.95 4.39
C SER A 208 -10.99 -39.77 4.88
N VAL A 209 -10.31 -39.31 5.94
CA VAL A 209 -9.18 -40.02 6.59
C VAL A 209 -9.71 -41.00 7.65
N SER A 210 -10.90 -40.77 8.21
CA SER A 210 -11.46 -41.60 9.28
C SER A 210 -12.07 -42.93 8.82
N THR A 211 -12.31 -43.15 7.53
CA THR A 211 -12.77 -44.44 6.99
C THR A 211 -12.39 -44.54 5.52
N GLU A 212 -11.37 -45.35 5.21
CA GLU A 212 -11.02 -45.88 3.89
C GLU A 212 -11.43 -45.02 2.68
N LEU A 213 -10.56 -44.09 2.25
CA LEU A 213 -10.50 -43.78 0.83
C LEU A 213 -10.01 -45.04 0.12
N ALA A 214 -10.97 -45.86 -0.32
CA ALA A 214 -10.69 -47.05 -1.11
C ALA A 214 -9.78 -46.67 -2.28
N HIS A 215 -8.81 -47.54 -2.54
CA HIS A 215 -7.95 -47.55 -3.73
C HIS A 215 -8.71 -47.09 -4.99
N PRO A 216 -8.02 -46.47 -5.98
CA PRO A 216 -8.57 -46.15 -7.30
C PRO A 216 -9.60 -47.20 -7.79
N VAL A 217 -10.89 -46.83 -7.82
CA VAL A 217 -11.95 -47.75 -8.25
C VAL A 217 -12.34 -47.46 -9.69
N THR A 218 -12.64 -48.50 -10.46
CA THR A 218 -13.30 -48.30 -11.76
C THR A 218 -14.75 -47.84 -11.54
N ARG A 219 -15.41 -47.28 -12.56
CA ARG A 219 -16.86 -46.97 -12.52
C ARG A 219 -17.71 -48.17 -12.09
N ALA A 220 -17.31 -49.37 -12.50
CA ALA A 220 -17.96 -50.62 -12.11
C ALA A 220 -17.76 -50.93 -10.61
N ALA A 221 -16.55 -50.71 -10.08
CA ALA A 221 -16.25 -50.90 -8.66
C ALA A 221 -16.88 -49.81 -7.77
N LEU A 222 -17.04 -48.57 -8.28
CA LEU A 222 -17.77 -47.50 -7.58
C LEU A 222 -19.22 -47.92 -7.28
N LYS A 223 -19.88 -48.56 -8.25
CA LYS A 223 -21.24 -49.10 -8.04
C LYS A 223 -21.22 -50.08 -6.86
N ALA A 224 -20.21 -50.93 -6.71
CA ALA A 224 -20.14 -51.93 -5.65
C ALA A 224 -19.76 -51.39 -4.24
N LEU A 225 -19.43 -50.11 -4.08
CA LEU A 225 -19.02 -49.55 -2.78
C LEU A 225 -20.18 -49.50 -1.78
N ASN A 226 -19.90 -49.90 -0.54
CA ASN A 226 -20.86 -49.83 0.56
C ASN A 226 -20.92 -48.39 1.10
N THR A 227 -22.05 -47.73 0.89
CA THR A 227 -22.30 -46.35 1.30
C THR A 227 -22.44 -46.16 2.81
N ALA A 228 -22.60 -47.25 3.58
CA ALA A 228 -22.55 -47.20 5.04
C ALA A 228 -21.13 -46.96 5.57
N THR A 229 -20.10 -47.25 4.77
CA THR A 229 -18.69 -47.10 5.16
C THR A 229 -17.89 -46.18 4.24
N HIS A 230 -18.45 -45.77 3.09
CA HIS A 230 -17.78 -44.90 2.11
C HIS A 230 -18.72 -43.80 1.62
N THR A 231 -18.34 -42.54 1.82
CA THR A 231 -19.09 -41.37 1.32
C THR A 231 -18.40 -40.69 0.14
N ALA A 232 -17.15 -41.05 -0.15
CA ALA A 232 -16.35 -40.54 -1.26
C ALA A 232 -15.46 -41.66 -1.86
N ALA A 233 -15.17 -41.58 -3.15
CA ALA A 233 -14.22 -42.48 -3.83
C ALA A 233 -13.54 -41.80 -5.01
N VAL A 234 -12.28 -42.17 -5.29
CA VAL A 234 -11.56 -41.75 -6.50
C VAL A 234 -11.83 -42.77 -7.61
N VAL A 235 -12.50 -42.31 -8.66
CA VAL A 235 -12.87 -43.14 -9.81
C VAL A 235 -11.87 -42.92 -10.93
N VAL A 236 -11.22 -43.99 -11.37
CA VAL A 236 -10.21 -43.94 -12.43
C VAL A 236 -10.74 -44.63 -13.68
N GLU A 237 -10.73 -43.90 -14.79
CA GLU A 237 -11.10 -44.38 -16.13
C GLU A 237 -10.01 -44.05 -17.15
N PRO A 238 -9.99 -44.75 -18.30
CA PRO A 238 -9.14 -44.34 -19.42
C PRO A 238 -9.44 -42.87 -19.76
N ASN A 239 -8.44 -41.99 -19.57
CA ASN A 239 -8.43 -40.55 -19.89
C ASN A 239 -8.96 -39.56 -18.83
N PHE A 240 -9.43 -39.98 -17.65
CA PHE A 240 -9.69 -39.07 -16.51
C PHE A 240 -9.84 -39.81 -15.18
N GLU A 241 -9.59 -39.10 -14.07
CA GLU A 241 -10.04 -39.54 -12.74
C GLU A 241 -11.10 -38.56 -12.21
N ARG A 242 -12.02 -38.97 -11.34
CA ARG A 242 -13.01 -38.07 -10.71
C ARG A 242 -13.19 -38.45 -9.25
N ILE A 243 -13.52 -37.47 -8.42
CA ILE A 243 -14.03 -37.76 -7.09
C ILE A 243 -15.54 -37.97 -7.22
N ALA A 244 -16.02 -39.15 -6.88
CA ALA A 244 -17.43 -39.44 -6.69
C ALA A 244 -17.80 -39.24 -5.22
N ARG A 245 -18.90 -38.56 -4.95
CA ARG A 245 -19.45 -38.38 -3.59
C ARG A 245 -20.87 -38.93 -3.51
N TRP A 246 -21.18 -39.69 -2.47
CA TRP A 246 -22.54 -40.19 -2.27
C TRP A 246 -23.45 -39.03 -1.83
N ASN A 247 -24.51 -38.78 -2.59
CA ASN A 247 -25.54 -37.81 -2.25
C ASN A 247 -26.85 -38.54 -1.92
N PRO A 248 -27.29 -38.57 -0.65
CA PRO A 248 -28.50 -39.27 -0.23
C PRO A 248 -29.80 -38.62 -0.73
N THR A 249 -29.75 -37.37 -1.22
CA THR A 249 -30.91 -36.64 -1.74
C THR A 249 -30.96 -36.59 -3.26
N ALA A 250 -29.90 -37.04 -3.94
CA ALA A 250 -29.87 -37.11 -5.39
C ALA A 250 -30.76 -38.26 -5.88
N ASP A 251 -31.70 -37.92 -6.77
CA ASP A 251 -32.67 -38.86 -7.34
C ASP A 251 -31.93 -40.03 -8.02
N PRO A 252 -32.22 -41.30 -7.68
CA PRO A 252 -31.59 -42.47 -8.28
C PRO A 252 -32.08 -42.71 -9.72
N TYR A 253 -31.84 -41.75 -10.63
CA TYR A 253 -32.05 -41.97 -12.06
C TYR A 253 -30.83 -42.66 -12.67
N MET A 254 -30.98 -43.95 -12.96
CA MET A 254 -30.11 -44.66 -13.91
C MET A 254 -30.44 -44.19 -15.32
N ASN A 255 -29.71 -43.22 -15.84
CA ASN A 255 -29.84 -42.83 -17.25
C ASN A 255 -29.11 -43.86 -18.13
N THR A 256 -29.85 -44.88 -18.59
CA THR A 256 -29.32 -45.97 -19.43
C THR A 256 -28.99 -45.53 -20.87
N ILE A 257 -29.12 -44.24 -21.20
CA ILE A 257 -28.94 -43.69 -22.56
C ILE A 257 -27.85 -42.59 -22.60
N ASP A 258 -27.29 -42.16 -21.46
CA ASP A 258 -26.28 -41.10 -21.41
C ASP A 258 -24.84 -41.69 -21.39
N PRO A 259 -24.03 -41.50 -22.44
CA PRO A 259 -22.65 -41.96 -22.48
C PRO A 259 -21.74 -41.30 -21.42
N ASP A 260 -22.14 -40.16 -20.84
CA ASP A 260 -21.38 -39.41 -19.83
C ASP A 260 -21.84 -39.65 -18.38
N GLU A 261 -22.85 -40.52 -18.18
CA GLU A 261 -23.46 -41.01 -16.91
C GLU A 261 -22.90 -40.32 -15.62
N LYS A 262 -23.39 -39.12 -15.29
CA LYS A 262 -22.87 -38.29 -14.19
C LYS A 262 -23.31 -38.73 -12.78
N VAL A 263 -24.16 -39.75 -12.69
CA VAL A 263 -24.85 -40.17 -11.45
C VAL A 263 -24.93 -41.71 -11.40
N PHE A 264 -24.42 -42.34 -10.34
CA PHE A 264 -24.44 -43.81 -10.20
C PHE A 264 -25.28 -44.26 -9.00
N ALA A 265 -26.34 -45.03 -9.24
CA ALA A 265 -27.11 -45.69 -8.18
C ALA A 265 -26.36 -46.93 -7.64
N GLN A 266 -26.51 -47.22 -6.34
CA GLN A 266 -25.96 -48.42 -5.71
C GLN A 266 -26.71 -49.67 -6.22
N PRO A 267 -26.03 -50.80 -6.51
CA PRO A 267 -26.66 -52.10 -6.62
C PRO A 267 -27.13 -52.49 -5.22
N THR A 268 -28.44 -52.58 -5.09
CA THR A 268 -29.23 -53.14 -3.98
C THR A 268 -28.46 -54.06 -3.01
N PRO A 269 -28.65 -53.94 -1.67
CA PRO A 269 -29.67 -53.17 -0.94
C PRO A 269 -29.15 -51.80 -0.43
N ALA A 270 -29.96 -50.76 -0.64
CA ALA A 270 -29.53 -49.36 -0.74
C ALA A 270 -30.09 -48.41 0.35
N SER A 271 -29.26 -47.44 0.74
CA SER A 271 -29.74 -46.14 1.23
C SER A 271 -30.27 -45.33 0.04
N VAL A 272 -31.27 -44.45 0.22
CA VAL A 272 -31.74 -43.56 -0.85
C VAL A 272 -30.59 -42.62 -1.22
N GLY A 273 -30.29 -42.48 -2.53
CA GLY A 273 -29.22 -41.60 -3.00
C GLY A 273 -28.53 -42.09 -4.27
N SER A 274 -27.52 -41.34 -4.71
CA SER A 274 -26.65 -41.70 -5.82
C SER A 274 -25.26 -41.09 -5.67
N TRP A 275 -24.25 -41.73 -6.26
CA TRP A 275 -22.91 -41.16 -6.39
C TRP A 275 -22.95 -40.02 -7.41
N VAL A 276 -22.74 -38.80 -6.93
CA VAL A 276 -22.58 -37.59 -7.74
C VAL A 276 -21.10 -37.44 -8.03
N MET A 277 -20.74 -37.50 -9.31
CA MET A 277 -19.40 -37.15 -9.74
C MET A 277 -19.17 -35.66 -9.55
N SER A 278 -17.99 -35.28 -9.03
CA SER A 278 -17.53 -33.89 -9.11
C SER A 278 -17.71 -33.40 -10.57
N PRO A 279 -18.29 -32.21 -10.78
CA PRO A 279 -18.52 -31.68 -12.14
C PRO A 279 -17.22 -31.46 -12.92
N VAL A 280 -16.07 -31.55 -12.26
CA VAL A 280 -14.74 -31.35 -12.85
C VAL A 280 -13.99 -32.69 -12.90
N PRO A 281 -13.66 -33.22 -14.09
CA PRO A 281 -12.65 -34.28 -14.24
C PRO A 281 -11.32 -33.90 -13.55
N LYS A 282 -10.51 -34.86 -13.07
CA LYS A 282 -9.09 -34.67 -12.69
C LYS A 282 -8.26 -34.09 -13.83
N LYS A 283 -8.75 -34.18 -15.07
CA LYS A 283 -8.35 -33.22 -16.08
C LYS A 283 -8.95 -31.89 -15.62
N GLN A 284 -8.21 -31.14 -14.80
CA GLN A 284 -8.34 -29.69 -14.74
C GLN A 284 -8.22 -29.23 -16.19
N ILE A 285 -9.33 -29.22 -16.92
CA ILE A 285 -9.40 -28.60 -18.23
C ILE A 285 -9.24 -27.13 -17.91
N GLY A 286 -7.99 -26.70 -18.01
CA GLY A 286 -7.69 -25.39 -18.50
C GLY A 286 -7.41 -24.31 -17.47
N ILE A 287 -6.75 -24.56 -16.34
CA ILE A 287 -6.10 -23.41 -15.67
C ILE A 287 -5.02 -22.87 -16.60
N PHE A 288 -4.15 -23.72 -17.14
CA PHE A 288 -3.21 -23.30 -18.17
C PHE A 288 -3.92 -22.82 -19.46
N GLU A 289 -5.00 -23.46 -19.90
CA GLU A 289 -5.78 -22.96 -21.06
C GLU A 289 -6.43 -21.59 -20.77
N GLN A 290 -6.85 -21.32 -19.54
CA GLN A 290 -7.35 -20.00 -19.13
C GLN A 290 -6.21 -18.98 -19.12
N ILE A 291 -5.03 -19.35 -18.63
CA ILE A 291 -3.83 -18.50 -18.69
C ILE A 291 -3.48 -18.20 -20.16
N LYS A 292 -3.47 -19.21 -21.03
CA LYS A 292 -3.29 -19.09 -22.48
C LYS A 292 -4.32 -18.16 -23.10
N TYR A 293 -5.60 -18.39 -22.85
CA TYR A 293 -6.66 -17.48 -23.31
C TYR A 293 -6.42 -16.05 -22.80
N ARG A 294 -6.03 -15.87 -21.54
CA ARG A 294 -5.70 -14.55 -20.98
C ARG A 294 -4.51 -13.91 -21.67
N MET A 295 -3.50 -14.68 -22.06
CA MET A 295 -2.38 -14.18 -22.87
C MET A 295 -2.80 -13.78 -24.29
N THR A 296 -3.89 -14.32 -24.85
CA THR A 296 -4.38 -13.90 -26.18
C THR A 296 -5.29 -12.68 -26.14
N VAL A 297 -5.90 -12.37 -24.99
CA VAL A 297 -6.81 -11.22 -24.84
C VAL A 297 -6.29 -10.11 -23.93
N GLY A 298 -5.18 -10.33 -23.22
CA GLY A 298 -4.60 -9.38 -22.29
C GLY A 298 -3.16 -9.67 -21.92
N ARG A 299 -2.60 -8.79 -21.09
CA ARG A 299 -1.25 -8.91 -20.53
C ARG A 299 -1.28 -9.82 -19.32
N VAL A 300 -0.38 -10.80 -19.30
CA VAL A 300 -0.18 -11.71 -18.17
C VAL A 300 1.22 -11.55 -17.62
N ASP A 301 1.36 -11.52 -16.30
CA ASP A 301 2.64 -11.55 -15.60
C ASP A 301 2.82 -12.89 -14.90
N PHE A 302 3.92 -13.57 -15.18
CA PHE A 302 4.38 -14.75 -14.48
C PHE A 302 5.41 -14.36 -13.43
N VAL A 303 5.31 -14.97 -12.25
CA VAL A 303 6.18 -14.72 -11.11
C VAL A 303 6.75 -16.05 -10.63
N GLY A 304 8.05 -16.25 -10.85
CA GLY A 304 8.78 -17.43 -10.42
C GLY A 304 9.18 -17.38 -8.95
N ILE A 305 9.02 -18.52 -8.27
CA ILE A 305 9.50 -18.83 -6.93
C ILE A 305 10.14 -20.21 -7.02
N GLY A 306 11.43 -20.34 -6.71
CA GLY A 306 12.05 -21.67 -6.76
C GLY A 306 13.43 -21.84 -6.15
N ASP A 307 13.89 -23.09 -6.15
CA ASP A 307 15.21 -23.50 -5.67
C ASP A 307 16.33 -23.19 -6.69
N SER A 308 17.51 -23.81 -6.55
CA SER A 308 18.66 -23.66 -7.48
C SER A 308 18.30 -23.77 -8.97
N ASN A 309 17.24 -24.48 -9.33
CA ASN A 309 16.78 -24.62 -10.71
C ASN A 309 16.08 -23.39 -11.26
N GLN A 310 15.58 -22.45 -10.45
CA GLN A 310 14.88 -21.27 -10.96
C GLN A 310 15.83 -20.33 -11.73
N LEU A 311 17.04 -20.11 -11.23
CA LEU A 311 18.06 -19.20 -11.80
C LEU A 311 19.46 -19.83 -11.92
N LEU A 312 19.55 -21.13 -12.16
CA LEU A 312 20.85 -21.82 -12.27
C LEU A 312 21.74 -21.18 -13.34
N SER A 313 22.88 -20.60 -12.93
CA SER A 313 23.87 -19.94 -13.81
C SER A 313 23.26 -19.01 -14.86
N GLY A 314 22.10 -18.41 -14.56
CA GLY A 314 21.39 -17.49 -15.44
C GLY A 314 20.57 -18.10 -16.57
N HIS A 315 20.22 -19.39 -16.48
CA HIS A 315 19.43 -20.08 -17.53
C HIS A 315 18.47 -21.16 -16.98
N GLY A 316 18.06 -21.06 -15.72
CA GLY A 316 17.11 -21.97 -15.06
C GLY A 316 15.67 -21.94 -15.59
N TRP A 317 14.69 -22.34 -14.78
CA TRP A 317 13.27 -22.30 -15.13
C TRP A 317 12.79 -20.92 -15.58
N ASP A 318 13.30 -19.83 -15.00
CA ASP A 318 13.01 -18.46 -15.45
C ASP A 318 13.29 -18.28 -16.95
N HIS A 319 14.48 -18.70 -17.39
CA HIS A 319 14.90 -18.62 -18.79
C HIS A 319 14.15 -19.63 -19.66
N GLY A 320 14.06 -20.89 -19.22
CA GLY A 320 13.42 -21.97 -19.97
C GLY A 320 11.95 -21.67 -20.27
N PHE A 321 11.18 -21.22 -19.28
CA PHE A 321 9.77 -20.88 -19.47
C PHE A 321 9.59 -19.70 -20.41
N GLN A 322 10.42 -18.66 -20.30
CA GLN A 322 10.36 -17.53 -21.22
C GLN A 322 10.74 -17.91 -22.64
N TYR A 323 11.75 -18.76 -22.82
CA TYR A 323 12.11 -19.33 -24.12
C TYR A 323 10.89 -20.04 -24.73
N ALA A 324 10.28 -20.96 -23.99
CA ALA A 324 9.14 -21.74 -24.48
C ALA A 324 7.90 -20.87 -24.76
N LEU A 325 7.54 -19.95 -23.85
CA LEU A 325 6.42 -19.03 -24.05
C LEU A 325 6.64 -18.11 -25.27
N SER A 326 7.88 -17.66 -25.51
CA SER A 326 8.20 -16.79 -26.65
C SER A 326 7.99 -17.44 -28.02
N GLN A 327 7.92 -18.78 -28.09
CA GLN A 327 7.60 -19.49 -29.32
C GLN A 327 6.10 -19.43 -29.69
N HIS A 328 5.23 -19.04 -28.74
CA HIS A 328 3.78 -19.12 -28.90
C HIS A 328 3.04 -17.81 -28.62
N PHE A 329 3.58 -16.98 -27.72
CA PHE A 329 2.96 -15.74 -27.26
C PHE A 329 3.97 -14.58 -27.37
N PRO A 330 3.51 -13.37 -27.67
CA PRO A 330 4.38 -12.21 -27.66
C PRO A 330 4.79 -11.87 -26.21
N MET A 331 6.06 -11.53 -26.00
CA MET A 331 6.51 -10.93 -24.74
C MET A 331 6.11 -9.45 -24.70
N TRP A 332 5.19 -9.03 -23.85
CA TRP A 332 4.76 -7.63 -23.79
C TRP A 332 5.66 -6.78 -22.89
N ALA A 333 6.36 -7.40 -21.95
CA ALA A 333 7.35 -6.77 -21.10
C ALA A 333 8.38 -7.78 -20.59
N THR A 334 9.54 -7.28 -20.15
CA THR A 334 10.44 -8.06 -19.30
C THR A 334 9.83 -8.24 -17.92
N GLY A 335 10.34 -9.20 -17.15
CA GLY A 335 10.17 -9.22 -15.71
C GLY A 335 10.74 -7.98 -15.01
N LEU A 336 10.50 -7.89 -13.70
CA LEU A 336 11.08 -6.85 -12.85
C LEU A 336 12.50 -7.23 -12.45
N LEU A 337 13.49 -6.49 -12.97
CA LEU A 337 14.88 -6.67 -12.58
C LEU A 337 15.25 -5.64 -11.53
N SER A 338 15.68 -6.09 -10.36
CA SER A 338 16.15 -5.16 -9.34
C SER A 338 17.50 -4.54 -9.74
N GLN A 339 17.75 -3.30 -9.36
CA GLN A 339 19.00 -2.62 -9.72
C GLN A 339 20.21 -3.17 -8.95
N GLY A 340 20.00 -3.59 -7.70
CA GLY A 340 21.00 -4.18 -6.82
C GLY A 340 21.12 -5.70 -6.96
N GLU A 341 20.46 -6.30 -7.95
CA GLU A 341 20.33 -7.75 -8.13
C GLU A 341 21.64 -8.51 -7.88
N ASN A 342 21.61 -9.47 -6.96
CA ASN A 342 22.77 -10.26 -6.54
C ASN A 342 24.01 -9.38 -6.21
N ASN A 343 23.81 -8.37 -5.36
CA ASN A 343 24.81 -7.35 -5.02
C ASN A 343 25.45 -6.71 -6.25
N GLY A 344 24.64 -6.50 -7.28
CA GLY A 344 25.05 -5.94 -8.55
C GLY A 344 25.92 -6.85 -9.41
N SER A 345 25.89 -8.17 -9.22
CA SER A 345 26.46 -9.12 -10.19
C SER A 345 25.45 -9.54 -11.25
N GLY A 346 24.15 -9.29 -11.01
CA GLY A 346 23.06 -9.93 -11.74
C GLY A 346 22.87 -11.38 -11.28
N SER A 347 21.64 -11.89 -11.37
CA SER A 347 21.32 -13.30 -11.09
C SER A 347 20.96 -14.09 -12.35
N GLY A 348 21.08 -13.44 -13.52
CA GLY A 348 20.75 -14.05 -14.81
C GLY A 348 19.25 -14.33 -14.96
N GLN A 349 18.41 -13.45 -14.42
CA GLN A 349 17.00 -13.41 -14.76
C GLN A 349 16.79 -12.97 -16.20
N GLY A 350 15.87 -13.65 -16.88
CA GLY A 350 15.39 -13.31 -18.20
C GLY A 350 15.87 -14.24 -19.31
N TYR A 351 15.04 -14.36 -20.36
CA TYR A 351 15.46 -14.90 -21.65
C TYR A 351 15.81 -13.75 -22.61
N LEU A 352 17.08 -13.66 -22.98
CA LEU A 352 17.63 -12.59 -23.86
C LEU A 352 17.47 -11.17 -23.31
N TYR A 353 17.34 -11.03 -21.99
CA TYR A 353 17.57 -9.79 -21.27
C TYR A 353 18.22 -10.10 -19.93
N SER A 354 18.86 -9.10 -19.33
CA SER A 354 19.48 -9.24 -18.01
C SER A 354 19.77 -7.89 -17.39
N ARG A 355 20.19 -7.92 -16.12
CA ARG A 355 20.80 -6.78 -15.46
C ARG A 355 22.31 -6.87 -15.63
N ILE A 356 22.95 -5.79 -16.09
CA ILE A 356 24.40 -5.74 -16.34
C ILE A 356 25.11 -4.75 -15.43
N GLY A 357 26.42 -4.95 -15.27
CA GLY A 357 27.32 -3.93 -14.71
C GLY A 357 27.63 -4.05 -13.22
N ALA A 358 28.17 -2.99 -12.62
CA ALA A 358 28.57 -2.97 -11.21
C ALA A 358 27.40 -2.59 -10.29
N LEU A 359 27.51 -2.91 -8.99
CA LEU A 359 26.60 -2.38 -7.97
C LEU A 359 26.69 -0.85 -7.91
N ILE A 360 25.53 -0.20 -7.87
CA ILE A 360 25.44 1.23 -7.59
C ILE A 360 25.37 1.38 -6.08
N GLY A 361 26.32 2.06 -5.44
CA GLY A 361 26.28 2.29 -3.99
C GLY A 361 26.20 1.01 -3.15
N ALA A 362 25.24 0.96 -2.21
CA ALA A 362 25.01 -0.14 -1.29
C ALA A 362 23.62 -0.77 -1.47
N VAL A 363 23.45 -2.02 -1.01
CA VAL A 363 22.15 -2.72 -0.94
C VAL A 363 21.52 -2.65 0.45
N SER A 364 22.04 -1.77 1.32
CA SER A 364 21.59 -1.59 2.70
C SER A 364 21.78 -0.13 3.14
N GLY A 365 21.15 0.26 4.25
CA GLY A 365 21.32 1.57 4.87
C GLY A 365 20.50 2.70 4.25
N ALA A 366 19.56 2.40 3.36
CA ALA A 366 18.58 3.38 2.89
C ALA A 366 17.71 3.88 4.06
N PRO A 367 17.17 5.12 4.00
CA PRO A 367 16.18 5.60 4.96
C PRO A 367 15.01 4.61 5.10
N ALA A 368 14.50 4.40 6.31
CA ALA A 368 13.46 3.41 6.58
C ALA A 368 12.21 3.58 5.70
N ASP A 369 11.83 4.84 5.42
CA ASP A 369 10.71 5.19 4.55
C ASP A 369 10.85 4.66 3.10
N LEU A 370 12.08 4.44 2.63
CA LEU A 370 12.38 3.88 1.31
C LEU A 370 12.79 2.41 1.38
N GLY A 371 13.59 2.04 2.38
CA GLY A 371 14.13 0.69 2.53
C GLY A 371 13.05 -0.39 2.62
N LYS A 372 11.86 -0.05 3.13
CA LYS A 372 10.69 -0.93 3.25
C LYS A 372 10.08 -1.40 1.93
N TYR A 373 10.37 -0.74 0.81
CA TYR A 373 9.83 -1.12 -0.51
C TYR A 373 10.61 -2.24 -1.19
N LEU A 374 11.79 -2.56 -0.65
CA LEU A 374 12.57 -3.71 -1.07
C LEU A 374 13.42 -4.17 0.12
N ASP A 375 12.77 -4.34 1.26
CA ASP A 375 13.42 -4.95 2.40
C ASP A 375 13.51 -6.45 2.17
N LYS A 376 14.67 -7.00 2.54
CA LYS A 376 14.89 -8.43 2.45
C LYS A 376 14.19 -9.17 3.59
N GLY A 377 13.66 -8.46 4.59
CA GLY A 377 13.20 -9.07 5.84
C GLY A 377 14.31 -9.84 6.56
N ALA A 378 13.94 -10.65 7.57
CA ALA A 378 14.88 -11.57 8.19
C ALA A 378 15.23 -12.76 7.26
N GLY A 379 14.30 -13.20 6.42
CA GLY A 379 14.50 -14.32 5.50
C GLY A 379 15.39 -13.99 4.30
N SER A 380 15.51 -12.72 3.94
CA SER A 380 16.42 -12.19 2.92
C SER A 380 15.99 -12.33 1.45
N ILE A 381 14.71 -12.14 1.09
CA ILE A 381 14.14 -12.33 -0.28
C ILE A 381 15.15 -12.00 -1.42
N PHE A 382 15.33 -12.91 -2.37
CA PHE A 382 16.39 -12.88 -3.39
C PHE A 382 15.81 -13.25 -4.76
N PRO A 383 16.27 -12.67 -5.88
CA PRO A 383 17.51 -11.91 -6.08
C PRO A 383 17.38 -10.40 -5.91
N ALA A 384 16.19 -9.93 -5.55
CA ALA A 384 15.86 -8.52 -5.63
C ALA A 384 16.50 -7.70 -4.50
N TYR A 385 17.37 -6.76 -4.87
CA TYR A 385 17.91 -5.77 -3.94
C TYR A 385 17.77 -4.36 -4.50
N TYR A 386 17.49 -3.40 -3.62
CA TYR A 386 17.58 -2.00 -3.98
C TYR A 386 19.04 -1.59 -4.13
N THR A 387 19.26 -0.42 -4.72
CA THR A 387 20.51 0.30 -4.52
C THR A 387 20.30 1.60 -3.78
N TYR A 388 21.30 2.02 -3.04
CA TYR A 388 21.31 3.26 -2.28
C TYR A 388 22.68 3.94 -2.32
N LEU A 389 22.69 5.21 -2.70
CA LEU A 389 23.81 6.14 -2.50
C LEU A 389 23.36 7.17 -1.48
N ALA A 390 24.10 7.32 -0.39
CA ALA A 390 23.84 8.34 0.62
C ALA A 390 24.07 9.76 0.07
N ASP A 391 23.56 10.77 0.78
CA ASP A 391 23.80 12.18 0.44
C ASP A 391 25.32 12.49 0.34
N GLY A 392 25.70 13.24 -0.68
CA GLY A 392 27.10 13.48 -1.05
C GLY A 392 27.83 12.31 -1.73
N GLY A 393 27.21 11.13 -1.82
CA GLY A 393 27.74 9.99 -2.57
C GLY A 393 27.74 10.23 -4.09
N SER A 394 28.56 9.49 -4.83
CA SER A 394 28.55 9.55 -6.29
C SER A 394 28.82 8.19 -6.94
N PHE A 395 28.30 8.01 -8.16
CA PHE A 395 28.56 6.86 -9.01
C PHE A 395 28.98 7.31 -10.41
N SER A 396 30.06 6.70 -10.90
CA SER A 396 30.71 7.10 -12.15
C SER A 396 29.81 6.92 -13.37
N SER A 397 29.88 7.86 -14.30
CA SER A 397 29.24 7.75 -15.62
C SER A 397 29.90 6.70 -16.52
N ASN A 398 31.07 6.16 -16.17
CA ASN A 398 31.75 5.15 -16.99
C ASN A 398 31.44 3.71 -16.57
N SER A 399 30.80 3.52 -15.42
CA SER A 399 30.45 2.20 -14.94
C SER A 399 29.31 1.62 -15.78
N GLN A 400 29.44 0.36 -16.19
CA GLN A 400 28.29 -0.36 -16.72
C GLN A 400 27.28 -0.55 -15.58
N CYS A 401 26.00 -0.33 -15.87
CA CYS A 401 24.87 -0.63 -15.00
C CYS A 401 23.58 -0.63 -15.82
N GLY A 402 22.51 -1.22 -15.28
CA GLY A 402 21.15 -1.12 -15.81
C GLY A 402 20.62 -2.39 -16.45
N LEU A 403 19.51 -2.23 -17.16
CA LEU A 403 18.83 -3.28 -17.93
C LEU A 403 19.48 -3.40 -19.32
N PHE A 404 19.67 -4.63 -19.77
CA PHE A 404 20.20 -4.98 -21.08
C PHE A 404 19.23 -5.91 -21.79
N LEU A 405 18.86 -5.57 -23.02
CA LEU A 405 18.13 -6.42 -23.94
C LEU A 405 19.14 -6.92 -24.99
N SER A 406 19.32 -8.24 -25.09
CA SER A 406 20.12 -8.83 -26.16
C SER A 406 19.49 -8.55 -27.53
N ALA A 407 20.29 -8.71 -28.59
CA ALA A 407 19.74 -8.78 -29.94
C ALA A 407 18.67 -9.88 -30.01
N ASN A 408 17.63 -9.67 -30.81
CA ASN A 408 16.52 -10.62 -30.99
C ASN A 408 15.74 -10.97 -29.70
N CYS A 409 15.81 -10.13 -28.66
CA CYS A 409 14.98 -10.29 -27.48
C CYS A 409 13.49 -10.39 -27.88
N PRO A 410 12.71 -11.35 -27.36
CA PRO A 410 11.33 -11.56 -27.79
C PRO A 410 10.40 -10.37 -27.60
N ILE A 411 10.76 -9.38 -26.75
CA ILE A 411 10.04 -8.12 -26.58
C ILE A 411 9.97 -7.26 -27.86
N ASP A 412 10.84 -7.59 -28.85
CA ASP A 412 11.05 -6.90 -30.13
C ASP A 412 11.73 -5.52 -29.97
N ASN A 413 13.07 -5.52 -30.03
CA ASN A 413 13.89 -4.31 -29.97
C ASN A 413 13.61 -3.31 -31.11
N GLY A 414 13.00 -3.78 -32.22
CA GLY A 414 12.59 -2.95 -33.36
C GLY A 414 11.29 -2.18 -33.11
N ALA A 415 10.47 -2.60 -32.16
CA ALA A 415 9.24 -1.93 -31.80
C ALA A 415 9.48 -0.63 -31.01
N ALA A 416 8.39 0.12 -30.78
CA ALA A 416 8.41 1.16 -29.77
C ALA A 416 8.52 0.49 -28.39
N LEU A 417 9.38 1.02 -27.52
CA LEU A 417 9.61 0.48 -26.18
C LEU A 417 9.56 1.59 -25.14
N ASP A 418 8.99 1.28 -23.99
CA ASP A 418 9.05 2.08 -22.77
C ASP A 418 10.02 1.42 -21.79
N PHE A 419 10.94 2.21 -21.24
CA PHE A 419 11.86 1.76 -20.21
C PHE A 419 11.54 2.44 -18.88
N ASP A 420 11.12 1.66 -17.89
CA ASP A 420 10.71 2.12 -16.58
C ASP A 420 11.82 1.93 -15.55
N LEU A 421 12.05 2.98 -14.76
CA LEU A 421 12.90 2.96 -13.57
C LEU A 421 12.10 3.43 -12.36
N TYR A 422 12.03 2.58 -11.34
CA TYR A 422 11.41 2.89 -10.04
C TYR A 422 12.48 3.35 -9.06
N TRP A 423 12.35 4.58 -8.56
CA TRP A 423 13.36 5.26 -7.74
C TRP A 423 12.75 5.99 -6.54
N GLY A 424 13.52 6.21 -5.49
CA GLY A 424 13.05 6.84 -4.25
C GLY A 424 13.28 8.35 -4.24
N SER A 425 12.25 9.13 -3.93
CA SER A 425 12.39 10.56 -3.66
C SER A 425 12.79 10.81 -2.21
N PHE A 426 13.41 11.98 -1.96
CA PHE A 426 13.93 12.40 -0.66
C PHE A 426 13.38 13.76 -0.26
N THR A 427 13.38 14.02 1.05
CA THR A 427 12.96 15.31 1.64
C THR A 427 13.99 16.42 1.46
N THR A 428 15.28 16.07 1.41
CA THR A 428 16.43 16.99 1.29
C THR A 428 17.55 16.35 0.46
N GLY A 429 18.66 17.09 0.28
CA GLY A 429 19.84 16.64 -0.47
C GLY A 429 19.88 17.15 -1.91
N ALA A 430 21.03 16.99 -2.55
CA ALA A 430 21.29 17.44 -3.94
C ALA A 430 21.33 16.28 -4.94
N GLY A 431 20.67 15.17 -4.60
CA GLY A 431 20.74 13.94 -5.37
C GLY A 431 20.13 14.09 -6.75
N SER A 432 20.76 13.47 -7.73
CA SER A 432 20.30 13.48 -9.12
C SER A 432 20.85 12.33 -9.93
N PHE A 433 20.11 11.95 -10.97
CA PHE A 433 20.53 10.94 -11.95
C PHE A 433 19.98 11.31 -13.32
N LYS A 434 20.52 10.72 -14.39
CA LYS A 434 20.08 11.03 -15.75
C LYS A 434 19.98 9.74 -16.56
N PRO A 435 18.80 9.09 -16.60
CA PRO A 435 18.67 7.80 -17.27
C PRO A 435 18.85 7.96 -18.79
N SER A 436 19.28 6.90 -19.46
CA SER A 436 19.43 6.88 -20.92
C SER A 436 19.09 5.51 -21.50
N VAL A 437 18.59 5.53 -22.73
CA VAL A 437 18.42 4.34 -23.57
C VAL A 437 19.39 4.45 -24.74
N ARG A 438 20.13 3.39 -25.05
CA ARG A 438 21.10 3.37 -26.15
C ARG A 438 21.18 2.01 -26.83
N ILE A 439 21.75 2.00 -28.03
CA ILE A 439 22.30 0.77 -28.62
C ILE A 439 23.51 0.37 -27.78
N ASP A 440 23.50 -0.82 -27.18
CA ASP A 440 24.56 -1.26 -26.25
C ASP A 440 25.65 -2.08 -26.95
N GLN A 441 25.98 -1.65 -28.18
CA GLN A 441 27.08 -2.13 -29.00
C GLN A 441 27.68 -0.94 -29.77
N SER A 442 28.97 -1.02 -30.11
CA SER A 442 29.67 0.06 -30.84
C SER A 442 28.91 0.48 -32.10
N PRO A 443 28.69 1.79 -32.35
CA PRO A 443 29.31 2.96 -31.69
C PRO A 443 28.56 3.52 -30.46
N PHE A 444 27.66 2.74 -29.83
CA PHE A 444 26.93 3.10 -28.61
C PHE A 444 25.99 4.32 -28.72
N ASN A 445 25.27 4.43 -29.84
CA ASN A 445 24.37 5.55 -30.11
C ASN A 445 23.22 5.62 -29.09
N PHE A 446 23.01 6.81 -28.50
CA PHE A 446 21.85 7.08 -27.66
C PHE A 446 20.56 7.13 -28.49
N LEU A 447 19.53 6.45 -27.99
CA LEU A 447 18.20 6.42 -28.56
C LEU A 447 17.27 7.42 -27.85
N ASN A 448 17.43 7.58 -26.53
CA ASN A 448 16.74 8.61 -25.75
C ASN A 448 17.59 9.01 -24.54
N VAL A 449 17.70 10.32 -24.31
CA VAL A 449 18.30 10.93 -23.12
C VAL A 449 17.44 12.14 -22.73
N PRO A 450 16.97 12.26 -21.47
CA PRO A 450 16.25 13.45 -21.01
C PRO A 450 17.11 14.71 -21.16
N ALA A 451 16.49 15.87 -21.35
CA ALA A 451 17.23 17.13 -21.49
C ALA A 451 18.07 17.43 -20.24
N SER A 452 17.49 17.24 -19.06
CA SER A 452 18.11 17.55 -17.76
C SER A 452 18.16 16.32 -16.84
N PRO A 453 19.10 16.26 -15.88
CA PRO A 453 19.06 15.28 -14.80
C PRO A 453 17.74 15.37 -14.01
N THR A 454 17.27 14.23 -13.53
CA THR A 454 16.16 14.10 -12.58
C THR A 454 16.70 14.36 -11.17
N SER A 455 16.13 15.35 -10.47
CA SER A 455 16.36 15.56 -9.04
C SER A 455 15.70 14.44 -8.23
N THR A 456 16.41 13.89 -7.25
CA THR A 456 15.82 12.93 -6.31
C THR A 456 15.18 13.63 -5.11
N ASN A 457 15.49 14.91 -4.87
CA ASN A 457 14.84 15.71 -3.85
C ASN A 457 13.52 16.27 -4.40
N THR A 458 12.40 15.83 -3.81
CA THR A 458 11.04 16.29 -4.11
C THR A 458 10.34 16.88 -2.88
N GLY A 459 11.05 17.03 -1.77
CA GLY A 459 10.49 17.46 -0.48
C GLY A 459 9.76 16.36 0.31
N ALA A 460 9.72 15.11 -0.18
CA ALA A 460 9.07 13.98 0.50
C ALA A 460 9.70 12.63 0.13
N TYR A 461 9.62 11.66 1.05
CA TYR A 461 9.92 10.26 0.75
C TYR A 461 8.78 9.61 -0.04
N GLY A 462 9.13 8.77 -1.01
CA GLY A 462 8.18 7.98 -1.78
C GLY A 462 8.82 7.31 -2.98
N ILE A 463 8.14 6.34 -3.56
CA ILE A 463 8.57 5.75 -4.84
C ILE A 463 8.02 6.58 -5.99
N GLN A 464 8.92 6.90 -6.91
CA GLN A 464 8.68 7.59 -8.17
C GLN A 464 8.95 6.62 -9.33
N LYS A 465 8.34 6.91 -10.48
CA LYS A 465 8.56 6.19 -11.74
C LYS A 465 9.04 7.17 -12.80
N THR A 466 10.15 6.85 -13.47
CA THR A 466 10.58 7.54 -14.69
C THR A 466 10.46 6.58 -15.87
N THR A 467 9.88 7.05 -16.96
CA THR A 467 9.73 6.28 -18.21
C THR A 467 10.45 6.97 -19.35
N LEU A 468 11.33 6.23 -20.03
CA LEU A 468 11.97 6.66 -21.27
C LEU A 468 11.41 5.86 -22.43
N SER A 469 10.67 6.53 -23.32
CA SER A 469 10.10 5.91 -24.51
C SER A 469 11.02 6.09 -25.71
N ILE A 470 11.20 5.03 -26.50
CA ILE A 470 11.85 5.09 -27.82
C ILE A 470 10.82 4.76 -28.90
N THR A 471 10.88 5.47 -30.02
CA THR A 471 10.02 5.20 -31.19
C THR A 471 10.42 3.91 -31.87
N ALA A 472 9.50 3.26 -32.58
CA ALA A 472 9.81 2.07 -33.38
C ALA A 472 10.90 2.36 -34.43
N ASP A 473 11.85 1.43 -34.58
CA ASP A 473 12.93 1.46 -35.57
C ASP A 473 13.34 0.02 -35.90
N PRO A 474 12.90 -0.52 -37.05
CA PRO A 474 13.20 -1.89 -37.47
C PRO A 474 14.70 -2.21 -37.55
N THR A 475 15.58 -1.20 -37.65
CA THR A 475 17.03 -1.43 -37.70
C THR A 475 17.64 -1.85 -36.36
N ARG A 476 16.83 -1.92 -35.29
CA ARG A 476 17.25 -2.34 -33.95
C ARG A 476 16.99 -3.81 -33.61
N VAL A 477 16.26 -4.56 -34.45
CA VAL A 477 15.88 -5.96 -34.17
C VAL A 477 17.10 -6.82 -33.81
N ASP A 478 18.16 -6.75 -34.63
CA ASP A 478 19.41 -7.50 -34.42
C ASP A 478 20.43 -6.76 -33.53
N LYS A 479 20.01 -5.73 -32.79
CA LYS A 479 20.91 -4.92 -31.95
C LYS A 479 20.55 -5.06 -30.49
N ALA A 480 21.58 -5.13 -29.64
CA ALA A 480 21.38 -5.01 -28.20
C ALA A 480 20.97 -3.58 -27.81
N VAL A 481 20.03 -3.45 -26.89
CA VAL A 481 19.53 -2.17 -26.36
C VAL A 481 19.73 -2.15 -24.86
N GLY A 482 20.35 -1.08 -24.35
CA GLY A 482 20.61 -0.89 -22.92
C GLY A 482 19.82 0.28 -22.36
N PHE A 483 19.26 0.11 -21.16
CA PHE A 483 18.66 1.15 -20.35
C PHE A 483 19.43 1.34 -19.06
N LYS A 484 19.99 2.54 -18.86
CA LYS A 484 20.92 2.84 -17.78
C LYS A 484 20.41 4.02 -16.96
N PRO A 485 20.64 4.07 -15.64
CA PRO A 485 20.31 5.21 -14.78
C PRO A 485 21.28 6.39 -14.94
N ILE A 486 22.23 6.28 -15.88
CA ILE A 486 23.29 7.24 -16.19
C ILE A 486 23.34 7.54 -17.69
N VAL A 487 24.04 8.61 -18.07
CA VAL A 487 24.47 8.85 -19.46
C VAL A 487 25.93 8.47 -19.54
N THR A 488 26.23 7.31 -20.14
CA THR A 488 27.59 6.77 -20.11
C THR A 488 28.62 7.73 -20.70
N GLY A 489 29.72 7.96 -19.98
CA GLY A 489 30.79 8.88 -20.39
C GLY A 489 30.48 10.37 -20.19
N ASN A 490 29.29 10.71 -19.66
CA ASN A 490 28.87 12.10 -19.49
C ASN A 490 28.34 12.36 -18.07
N THR A 491 27.17 11.83 -17.70
CA THR A 491 26.49 12.14 -16.44
C THR A 491 26.33 10.89 -15.57
N GLY A 492 26.89 10.94 -14.36
CA GLY A 492 26.79 9.87 -13.37
C GLY A 492 25.56 10.01 -12.46
N ILE A 493 25.62 9.41 -11.27
CA ILE A 493 24.61 9.59 -10.21
C ILE A 493 25.24 10.37 -9.06
N VAL A 494 24.49 11.31 -8.50
CA VAL A 494 24.82 12.04 -7.26
C VAL A 494 23.78 11.67 -6.21
N GLY A 495 24.23 11.37 -5.00
CA GLY A 495 23.37 11.01 -3.87
C GLY A 495 22.71 12.24 -3.21
N PRO A 496 21.58 12.04 -2.49
CA PRO A 496 21.00 10.74 -2.19
C PRO A 496 20.25 10.13 -3.40
N TYR A 497 20.42 8.83 -3.61
CA TYR A 497 19.76 8.08 -4.68
C TYR A 497 19.32 6.72 -4.17
N PHE A 498 18.10 6.31 -4.48
CA PHE A 498 17.55 5.00 -4.18
C PHE A 498 16.81 4.47 -5.40
N SER A 499 16.92 3.18 -5.69
CA SER A 499 16.08 2.56 -6.72
C SER A 499 15.87 1.07 -6.52
N THR A 500 14.69 0.61 -6.95
CA THR A 500 14.23 -0.77 -6.85
C THR A 500 14.37 -1.47 -8.19
N TYR A 501 13.40 -1.31 -9.09
CA TYR A 501 13.26 -2.13 -10.30
C TYR A 501 13.46 -1.37 -11.61
N TYR A 502 13.92 -2.11 -12.61
CA TYR A 502 13.85 -1.80 -14.03
C TYR A 502 12.79 -2.66 -14.72
N ARG A 503 12.22 -2.13 -15.79
CA ARG A 503 11.38 -2.89 -16.71
C ARG A 503 11.44 -2.31 -18.12
N ALA A 504 11.51 -3.15 -19.14
CA ALA A 504 11.20 -2.75 -20.51
C ALA A 504 9.81 -3.27 -20.89
N ARG A 505 9.01 -2.42 -21.54
CA ARG A 505 7.67 -2.75 -22.03
C ARG A 505 7.57 -2.41 -23.51
N ASN A 506 6.82 -3.21 -24.25
CA ASN A 506 6.37 -2.89 -25.59
C ASN A 506 4.93 -2.36 -25.49
N PRO A 507 4.69 -1.04 -25.45
CA PRO A 507 3.36 -0.48 -25.28
C PRO A 507 2.38 -0.88 -26.40
N GLY A 508 2.89 -1.24 -27.58
CA GLY A 508 2.08 -1.74 -28.70
C GLY A 508 1.54 -3.16 -28.51
N ARG A 509 2.09 -3.93 -27.56
CA ARG A 509 1.61 -5.27 -27.21
C ARG A 509 0.58 -5.17 -26.08
N LEU A 510 -0.69 -5.31 -26.45
CA LEU A 510 -1.81 -5.32 -25.50
C LEU A 510 -2.08 -6.72 -24.94
N THR A 511 -1.43 -7.73 -25.50
CA THR A 511 -1.59 -9.14 -25.14
C THR A 511 -0.22 -9.80 -24.99
N GLY A 512 -0.18 -10.96 -24.34
CA GLY A 512 1.00 -11.80 -24.22
C GLY A 512 1.49 -11.99 -22.80
N PHE A 513 2.77 -12.33 -22.65
CA PHE A 513 3.38 -12.63 -21.35
C PHE A 513 4.51 -11.68 -20.95
N SER A 514 4.80 -11.67 -19.66
CA SER A 514 6.00 -11.17 -19.00
C SER A 514 6.33 -12.19 -17.91
N TYR A 515 7.60 -12.42 -17.60
CA TYR A 515 8.02 -13.38 -16.57
C TYR A 515 9.16 -12.77 -15.77
N GLY A 516 9.12 -12.85 -14.45
CA GLY A 516 10.26 -12.54 -13.59
C GLY A 516 10.31 -13.43 -12.38
N THR A 517 11.46 -13.48 -11.70
CA THR A 517 11.60 -14.25 -10.46
C THR A 517 11.49 -13.32 -9.26
N LEU A 518 10.51 -13.58 -8.39
CA LEU A 518 10.36 -12.88 -7.13
C LEU A 518 11.32 -13.45 -6.08
N GLU A 519 11.36 -14.78 -5.99
CA GLU A 519 12.15 -15.50 -5.00
C GLU A 519 12.95 -16.65 -5.64
N TYR A 520 14.24 -16.73 -5.31
CA TYR A 520 15.13 -17.79 -5.73
C TYR A 520 16.21 -18.06 -4.68
N ARG A 521 16.45 -19.34 -4.39
CA ARG A 521 17.54 -19.74 -3.50
C ARG A 521 18.26 -21.00 -3.95
N GLY A 522 19.55 -20.83 -4.25
CA GLY A 522 20.44 -21.95 -4.52
C GLY A 522 20.57 -22.89 -3.32
N GLY A 523 20.27 -24.18 -3.50
CA GLY A 523 20.43 -25.22 -2.47
C GLY A 523 19.45 -25.11 -1.30
N GLN A 524 18.29 -24.48 -1.49
CA GLN A 524 17.27 -24.34 -0.45
C GLN A 524 15.95 -25.00 -0.87
N SER A 525 15.12 -25.32 0.14
CA SER A 525 13.82 -25.99 0.03
C SER A 525 12.67 -24.97 -0.09
N ALA A 526 11.45 -25.46 -0.35
CA ALA A 526 10.22 -24.69 -0.27
C ALA A 526 9.97 -24.09 1.12
N ARG A 527 10.52 -24.71 2.17
CA ARG A 527 10.51 -24.17 3.52
C ARG A 527 11.24 -22.83 3.59
N THR A 528 12.45 -22.73 3.06
CA THR A 528 13.20 -21.46 3.05
C THR A 528 12.47 -20.40 2.24
N MET A 529 11.89 -20.76 1.08
CA MET A 529 11.10 -19.82 0.28
C MET A 529 9.86 -19.32 1.03
N ALA A 530 9.16 -20.20 1.76
CA ALA A 530 8.05 -19.82 2.62
C ALA A 530 8.49 -18.85 3.73
N ASN A 531 9.62 -19.13 4.39
CA ASN A 531 10.20 -18.23 5.38
C ASN A 531 10.47 -16.85 4.78
N ASP A 532 11.15 -16.80 3.63
CA ASP A 532 11.62 -15.56 3.04
C ASP A 532 10.45 -14.65 2.67
N LEU A 533 9.36 -15.22 2.14
CA LEU A 533 8.13 -14.49 1.84
C LEU A 533 7.34 -14.09 3.09
N GLN A 534 7.30 -14.92 4.13
CA GLN A 534 6.65 -14.57 5.41
C GLN A 534 7.40 -13.44 6.13
N GLN A 535 8.72 -13.39 6.01
CA GLN A 535 9.56 -12.38 6.64
C GLN A 535 9.68 -11.09 5.81
N ALA A 536 9.39 -11.13 4.51
CA ALA A 536 9.31 -9.93 3.68
C ALA A 536 8.16 -9.02 4.15
N SER A 537 8.39 -7.71 4.22
CA SER A 537 7.33 -6.80 4.66
C SER A 537 6.16 -6.75 3.70
N ASN A 538 5.01 -6.30 4.21
CA ASN A 538 3.84 -6.03 3.39
C ASN A 538 4.13 -4.95 2.34
N ASP A 539 4.94 -3.94 2.68
CA ASP A 539 5.33 -2.86 1.75
C ASP A 539 6.16 -3.40 0.58
N THR A 540 7.12 -4.30 0.83
CA THR A 540 7.95 -4.94 -0.21
C THR A 540 7.07 -5.70 -1.22
N LEU A 541 6.21 -6.60 -0.74
CA LEU A 541 5.37 -7.42 -1.62
C LEU A 541 4.28 -6.59 -2.31
N THR A 542 3.68 -5.63 -1.60
CA THR A 542 2.72 -4.69 -2.18
C THR A 542 3.36 -3.89 -3.31
N HIS A 543 4.57 -3.36 -3.10
CA HIS A 543 5.30 -2.61 -4.12
C HIS A 543 5.55 -3.47 -5.37
N TYR A 544 6.10 -4.67 -5.20
CA TYR A 544 6.36 -5.59 -6.30
C TYR A 544 5.09 -5.88 -7.13
N PHE A 545 4.02 -6.33 -6.48
CA PHE A 545 2.79 -6.69 -7.19
C PHE A 545 2.01 -5.48 -7.72
N SER A 546 2.11 -4.31 -7.08
CA SER A 546 1.49 -3.08 -7.59
C SER A 546 2.06 -2.68 -8.95
N ILE A 547 3.37 -2.85 -9.15
CA ILE A 547 4.03 -2.57 -10.42
C ILE A 547 3.49 -3.50 -11.51
N LEU A 548 3.46 -4.81 -11.24
CA LEU A 548 2.97 -5.80 -12.21
C LEU A 548 1.52 -5.50 -12.61
N ARG A 549 0.65 -5.25 -11.62
CA ARG A 549 -0.76 -4.96 -11.86
C ARG A 549 -0.96 -3.65 -12.63
N ALA A 550 -0.26 -2.58 -12.28
CA ALA A 550 -0.42 -1.27 -12.92
C ALA A 550 -0.18 -1.33 -14.44
N ASP A 551 0.85 -2.07 -14.86
CA ASP A 551 1.24 -2.15 -16.27
C ASP A 551 0.25 -2.98 -17.14
N GLN A 552 -0.65 -3.76 -16.53
CA GLN A 552 -1.71 -4.50 -17.23
C GLN A 552 -2.97 -3.64 -17.54
N GLY A 553 -2.98 -2.33 -17.28
CA GLY A 553 -4.10 -1.42 -17.62
C GLY A 553 -5.26 -1.37 -16.61
N SER A 554 -6.51 -1.21 -17.05
CA SER A 554 -7.69 -1.16 -16.16
C SER A 554 -8.61 -2.39 -16.22
N GLY A 555 -8.36 -3.31 -17.16
CA GLY A 555 -9.14 -4.55 -17.31
C GLY A 555 -8.83 -5.60 -16.25
N THR A 556 -9.37 -6.81 -16.42
CA THR A 556 -9.06 -7.94 -15.53
C THR A 556 -7.56 -8.24 -15.54
N LYS A 557 -6.97 -8.31 -14.34
CA LYS A 557 -5.54 -8.60 -14.16
C LYS A 557 -5.31 -10.10 -14.11
N THR A 558 -4.11 -10.52 -14.48
CA THR A 558 -3.69 -11.92 -14.43
C THR A 558 -2.24 -12.00 -13.95
N ILE A 559 -2.05 -12.51 -12.74
CA ILE A 559 -0.75 -12.82 -12.17
C ILE A 559 -0.67 -14.33 -11.99
N VAL A 560 0.30 -14.97 -12.64
CA VAL A 560 0.55 -16.41 -12.57
C VAL A 560 1.76 -16.65 -11.68
N ILE A 561 1.56 -17.24 -10.51
CA ILE A 561 2.63 -17.63 -9.60
C ILE A 561 3.10 -19.03 -9.98
N CYS A 562 4.38 -19.16 -10.33
CA CYS A 562 5.03 -20.42 -10.65
C CYS A 562 5.93 -20.83 -9.49
N ILE A 563 5.59 -21.92 -8.80
CA ILE A 563 6.36 -22.44 -7.66
C ILE A 563 7.01 -23.76 -8.08
N ASN A 564 8.34 -23.81 -8.05
CA ASN A 564 9.13 -25.01 -8.38
C ASN A 564 10.11 -25.36 -7.27
N SER A 565 10.00 -26.57 -6.72
CA SER A 565 10.89 -27.06 -5.66
C SER A 565 10.90 -28.59 -5.58
N GLY A 566 11.51 -29.17 -4.56
CA GLY A 566 11.46 -30.61 -4.27
C GLY A 566 12.82 -31.26 -4.10
N LEU A 567 13.86 -30.84 -4.86
CA LEU A 567 15.15 -31.54 -4.82
C LEU A 567 15.88 -31.35 -3.49
N ASN A 568 15.84 -30.14 -2.96
CA ASN A 568 16.45 -29.81 -1.66
C ASN A 568 15.52 -30.15 -0.49
N ASP A 569 14.21 -30.21 -0.73
CA ASP A 569 13.19 -30.56 0.26
C ASP A 569 13.38 -31.98 0.81
N ARG A 570 13.89 -32.91 -0.02
CA ARG A 570 14.34 -34.25 0.38
C ARG A 570 15.35 -34.30 1.52
N ASN A 571 15.97 -33.15 1.83
CA ASN A 571 16.97 -33.04 2.90
C ASN A 571 16.58 -31.99 3.93
N GLU A 572 15.31 -31.53 3.95
CA GLU A 572 14.84 -30.54 4.91
C GLU A 572 14.63 -31.16 6.30
N GLY A 573 15.55 -30.90 7.23
CA GLY A 573 15.44 -31.42 8.60
C GLY A 573 14.55 -30.59 9.53
N SER A 574 14.11 -29.40 9.13
CA SER A 574 13.35 -28.48 9.98
C SER A 574 11.85 -28.56 9.72
N ALA A 575 11.05 -28.34 10.77
CA ALA A 575 9.59 -28.35 10.65
C ALA A 575 9.06 -27.35 9.59
N SER A 576 8.01 -27.72 8.87
CA SER A 576 7.37 -26.84 7.88
C SER A 576 6.88 -25.51 8.48
N LEU A 577 6.67 -24.51 7.63
CA LEU A 577 6.29 -23.14 8.03
C LEU A 577 4.82 -22.80 7.75
N GLY A 578 4.05 -23.75 7.25
CA GLY A 578 2.60 -23.61 7.20
C GLY A 578 1.98 -23.79 8.58
N THR A 579 0.67 -23.61 8.65
CA THR A 579 -0.09 -23.64 9.90
C THR A 579 -0.06 -25.02 10.57
N ALA A 580 0.22 -26.09 9.83
CA ALA A 580 0.31 -27.43 10.38
C ALA A 580 1.64 -27.69 11.10
N ALA A 581 2.71 -26.95 10.76
CA ALA A 581 4.02 -27.03 11.40
C ALA A 581 4.52 -28.49 11.56
N ILE A 582 4.49 -29.24 10.46
CA ILE A 582 4.85 -30.66 10.41
C ILE A 582 6.31 -30.81 10.78
N ALA A 583 6.60 -31.59 11.83
CA ALA A 583 7.95 -31.72 12.39
C ALA A 583 8.94 -32.42 11.45
N ASP A 584 8.45 -33.38 10.65
CA ASP A 584 9.23 -34.14 9.68
C ASP A 584 9.36 -33.35 8.37
N GLY A 585 10.44 -32.55 8.26
CA GLY A 585 10.57 -31.46 7.29
C GLY A 585 10.66 -31.90 5.82
N ASP A 586 11.15 -33.10 5.56
CA ASP A 586 11.29 -33.71 4.23
C ASP A 586 10.10 -34.63 3.89
N SER A 587 9.08 -34.70 4.75
CA SER A 587 7.87 -35.46 4.46
C SER A 587 6.99 -34.75 3.41
N ALA A 588 6.23 -35.53 2.63
CA ALA A 588 5.29 -34.96 1.65
C ALA A 588 4.23 -34.00 2.26
N PRO A 589 3.70 -34.26 3.47
CA PRO A 589 2.86 -33.29 4.18
C PRO A 589 3.59 -31.98 4.50
N ALA A 590 4.84 -32.02 4.95
CA ALA A 590 5.63 -30.81 5.23
C ALA A 590 5.90 -30.01 3.95
N PHE A 591 6.23 -30.69 2.85
CA PHE A 591 6.39 -30.07 1.53
C PHE A 591 5.14 -29.29 1.10
N VAL A 592 3.96 -29.92 1.17
CA VAL A 592 2.68 -29.25 0.85
C VAL A 592 2.37 -28.12 1.82
N ASP A 593 2.67 -28.27 3.10
CA ASP A 593 2.43 -27.22 4.10
C ASP A 593 3.28 -25.96 3.85
N ASN A 594 4.50 -26.12 3.33
CA ASN A 594 5.32 -24.99 2.88
C ASN A 594 4.72 -24.29 1.63
N PHE A 595 4.19 -25.05 0.67
CA PHE A 595 3.46 -24.48 -0.46
C PHE A 595 2.20 -23.72 -0.01
N ARG A 596 1.48 -24.24 0.99
CA ARG A 596 0.34 -23.56 1.60
C ARG A 596 0.75 -22.23 2.24
N ALA A 597 1.87 -22.20 2.94
CA ALA A 597 2.42 -20.96 3.52
C ALA A 597 2.71 -19.90 2.44
N ILE A 598 3.33 -20.29 1.32
CA ILE A 598 3.61 -19.39 0.19
C ILE A 598 2.31 -18.85 -0.42
N VAL A 599 1.35 -19.73 -0.73
CA VAL A 599 0.06 -19.36 -1.31
C VAL A 599 -0.70 -18.40 -0.40
N ALA A 600 -0.81 -18.72 0.89
CA ALA A 600 -1.49 -17.90 1.88
C ALA A 600 -0.83 -16.52 2.02
N ARG A 601 0.51 -16.47 2.05
CA ARG A 601 1.24 -15.19 2.17
C ARG A 601 0.95 -14.26 1.00
N ILE A 602 0.94 -14.77 -0.23
CA ILE A 602 0.66 -13.96 -1.43
C ILE A 602 -0.82 -13.54 -1.46
N LYS A 603 -1.77 -14.45 -1.16
CA LYS A 603 -3.19 -14.10 -1.05
C LYS A 603 -3.43 -12.98 -0.03
N ALA A 604 -2.76 -13.03 1.12
CA ALA A 604 -2.87 -12.00 2.15
C ALA A 604 -2.46 -10.60 1.65
N ILE A 605 -1.48 -10.51 0.73
CA ILE A 605 -1.11 -9.23 0.10
C ILE A 605 -2.22 -8.72 -0.83
N TRP A 606 -2.94 -9.61 -1.52
CA TRP A 606 -4.13 -9.22 -2.30
C TRP A 606 -5.24 -8.68 -1.41
N THR A 607 -5.57 -9.40 -0.33
CA THR A 607 -6.57 -8.97 0.65
C THR A 607 -6.20 -7.61 1.26
N LEU A 608 -4.95 -7.45 1.71
CA LEU A 608 -4.45 -6.21 2.31
C LEU A 608 -4.66 -4.98 1.41
N ASN A 609 -4.48 -5.15 0.10
CA ASN A 609 -4.57 -4.06 -0.86
C ASN A 609 -5.96 -3.92 -1.51
N GLY A 610 -6.95 -4.71 -1.09
CA GLY A 610 -8.28 -4.74 -1.69
C GLY A 610 -8.28 -5.19 -3.15
N TRP A 611 -7.32 -6.04 -3.53
CA TRP A 611 -7.22 -6.57 -4.89
C TRP A 611 -7.99 -7.88 -5.02
N ASN A 612 -8.54 -8.14 -6.20
CA ASN A 612 -9.34 -9.33 -6.44
C ASN A 612 -8.46 -10.58 -6.51
N GLN A 613 -8.59 -11.51 -5.56
CA GLN A 613 -7.82 -12.75 -5.56
C GLN A 613 -8.05 -13.62 -6.82
N LYS A 614 -9.14 -13.42 -7.57
CA LYS A 614 -9.37 -14.10 -8.88
C LYS A 614 -8.37 -13.70 -9.98
N GLU A 615 -7.53 -12.70 -9.70
CA GLU A 615 -6.40 -12.33 -10.55
C GLU A 615 -5.22 -13.30 -10.42
N LEU A 616 -5.18 -14.10 -9.35
CA LEU A 616 -4.10 -15.05 -9.05
C LEU A 616 -4.35 -16.40 -9.72
N PHE A 617 -3.33 -16.91 -10.38
CA PHE A 617 -3.27 -18.25 -10.95
C PHE A 617 -2.01 -18.94 -10.42
N TRP A 618 -2.04 -20.26 -10.27
CA TRP A 618 -0.94 -21.01 -9.68
C TRP A 618 -0.50 -22.14 -10.59
N ILE A 619 0.79 -22.18 -10.87
CA ILE A 619 1.46 -23.30 -11.51
C ILE A 619 2.41 -23.90 -10.48
N LEU A 620 2.08 -25.09 -10.01
CA LEU A 620 2.78 -25.77 -8.93
C LEU A 620 3.58 -26.93 -9.51
N GLN A 621 4.84 -27.05 -9.12
CA GLN A 621 5.74 -28.04 -9.69
C GLN A 621 6.63 -28.67 -8.62
N VAL A 622 6.77 -29.99 -8.72
CA VAL A 622 7.89 -30.71 -8.14
C VAL A 622 8.94 -30.87 -9.23
N SER A 623 10.21 -30.75 -8.87
CA SER A 623 11.33 -30.85 -9.78
C SER A 623 11.37 -32.16 -10.58
N HIS A 624 12.18 -32.17 -11.64
CA HIS A 624 12.29 -33.25 -12.60
C HIS A 624 12.85 -34.53 -11.96
N PRO A 625 12.55 -35.73 -12.53
CA PRO A 625 13.10 -36.99 -12.07
C PRO A 625 14.62 -36.98 -11.95
N GLN A 626 15.17 -37.76 -11.03
CA GLN A 626 16.62 -37.85 -10.78
C GLN A 626 17.21 -39.22 -11.15
N SER A 627 16.36 -40.23 -11.25
CA SER A 627 16.74 -41.61 -11.50
C SER A 627 15.60 -42.40 -12.15
N SER A 628 15.88 -43.64 -12.55
CA SER A 628 14.88 -44.63 -12.93
C SER A 628 15.19 -45.95 -12.21
N PRO A 629 14.35 -46.40 -11.25
CA PRO A 629 13.09 -45.79 -10.82
C PRO A 629 13.27 -44.39 -10.22
N ASP A 630 12.23 -43.56 -10.30
CA ASP A 630 12.28 -42.19 -9.76
C ASP A 630 12.43 -42.20 -8.23
N ASP A 631 12.91 -41.07 -7.71
CA ASP A 631 13.08 -40.83 -6.28
C ASP A 631 11.72 -40.91 -5.56
N ALA A 632 11.66 -41.73 -4.52
CA ALA A 632 10.41 -42.04 -3.83
C ALA A 632 9.79 -40.81 -3.14
N GLU A 633 10.61 -39.87 -2.66
CA GLU A 633 10.14 -38.63 -2.03
C GLU A 633 9.60 -37.67 -3.09
N LEU A 634 10.28 -37.52 -4.23
CA LEU A 634 9.74 -36.69 -5.32
C LEU A 634 8.40 -37.22 -5.84
N VAL A 635 8.25 -38.55 -5.95
CA VAL A 635 6.97 -39.18 -6.30
C VAL A 635 5.90 -38.87 -5.24
N ALA A 636 6.23 -38.97 -3.95
CA ALA A 636 5.30 -38.65 -2.87
C ALA A 636 4.91 -37.16 -2.86
N TYR A 637 5.87 -36.26 -3.11
CA TYR A 637 5.63 -34.81 -3.22
C TYR A 637 4.67 -34.49 -4.36
N ARG A 638 4.83 -35.11 -5.53
CA ARG A 638 3.94 -34.89 -6.68
C ARG A 638 2.51 -35.29 -6.37
N ALA A 639 2.32 -36.50 -5.81
CA ALA A 639 1.00 -36.97 -5.42
C ALA A 639 0.34 -36.07 -4.36
N ALA A 640 1.10 -35.60 -3.37
CA ALA A 640 0.59 -34.71 -2.32
C ALA A 640 0.25 -33.31 -2.88
N LEU A 641 1.08 -32.78 -3.78
CA LEU A 641 0.87 -31.48 -4.41
C LEU A 641 -0.34 -31.49 -5.35
N GLU A 642 -0.55 -32.58 -6.10
CA GLU A 642 -1.76 -32.79 -6.90
C GLU A 642 -3.02 -32.77 -6.04
N ALA A 643 -3.00 -33.44 -4.89
CA ALA A 643 -4.12 -33.42 -3.96
C ALA A 643 -4.37 -32.01 -3.41
N TYR A 644 -3.31 -31.26 -3.07
CA TYR A 644 -3.42 -29.90 -2.59
C TYR A 644 -3.99 -28.93 -3.64
N ALA A 645 -3.58 -29.04 -4.90
CA ALA A 645 -4.03 -28.14 -5.97
C ALA A 645 -5.54 -28.20 -6.23
N LEU A 646 -6.23 -29.26 -5.80
CA LEU A 646 -7.69 -29.34 -5.84
C LEU A 646 -8.38 -28.33 -4.91
N TYR A 647 -7.68 -27.82 -3.89
CA TYR A 647 -8.18 -26.87 -2.89
C TYR A 647 -7.68 -25.45 -3.13
N VAL A 648 -6.73 -25.25 -4.05
CA VAL A 648 -6.23 -23.92 -4.39
C VAL A 648 -6.99 -23.41 -5.61
N GLY A 649 -7.76 -22.34 -5.41
CA GLY A 649 -8.43 -21.66 -6.51
C GLY A 649 -7.46 -21.30 -7.63
N GLN A 650 -7.80 -21.66 -8.87
CA GLN A 650 -7.00 -21.38 -10.08
C GLN A 650 -5.57 -21.98 -10.06
N ALA A 651 -5.39 -23.14 -9.44
CA ALA A 651 -4.10 -23.84 -9.44
C ALA A 651 -4.05 -25.03 -10.39
N GLN A 652 -2.86 -25.33 -10.92
CA GLN A 652 -2.55 -26.53 -11.68
C GLN A 652 -1.17 -27.07 -11.32
N VAL A 653 -1.08 -28.40 -11.19
CA VAL A 653 0.21 -29.10 -11.04
C VAL A 653 0.74 -29.51 -12.41
N ILE A 654 2.04 -29.33 -12.62
CA ILE A 654 2.74 -29.89 -13.77
C ILE A 654 3.64 -31.02 -13.26
N ASP A 655 3.25 -32.25 -13.55
CA ASP A 655 4.06 -33.42 -13.25
C ASP A 655 5.19 -33.56 -14.28
N LEU A 656 6.38 -33.11 -13.89
CA LEU A 656 7.57 -33.21 -14.74
C LEU A 656 7.98 -34.65 -15.03
N SER A 657 7.64 -35.63 -14.19
CA SER A 657 7.95 -37.03 -14.47
C SER A 657 7.16 -37.61 -15.64
N VAL A 658 5.99 -37.03 -15.92
CA VAL A 658 5.14 -37.39 -17.07
C VAL A 658 5.51 -36.57 -18.30
N VAL A 659 5.74 -35.27 -18.13
CA VAL A 659 6.00 -34.35 -19.25
C VAL A 659 7.43 -34.48 -19.79
N VAL A 660 8.40 -34.72 -18.90
CA VAL A 660 9.82 -34.90 -19.21
C VAL A 660 10.35 -36.11 -18.46
N PRO A 661 9.99 -37.34 -18.87
CA PRO A 661 10.40 -38.54 -18.16
C PRO A 661 11.93 -38.68 -18.12
N TYR A 662 12.44 -39.38 -17.12
CA TYR A 662 13.88 -39.61 -16.92
C TYR A 662 14.60 -40.10 -18.19
N ALA A 663 13.96 -40.99 -18.96
CA ALA A 663 14.50 -41.51 -20.21
C ALA A 663 14.77 -40.40 -21.24
N ASP A 664 13.88 -39.41 -21.34
CA ASP A 664 14.03 -38.29 -22.26
C ASP A 664 15.12 -37.33 -21.79
N LEU A 665 15.20 -37.07 -20.48
CA LEU A 665 16.26 -36.25 -19.89
C LEU A 665 17.66 -36.82 -20.19
N ILE A 666 17.82 -38.15 -20.09
CA ILE A 666 19.07 -38.85 -20.44
C ILE A 666 19.30 -38.86 -21.94
N ALA A 667 18.29 -39.23 -22.74
CA ALA A 667 18.43 -39.36 -24.19
C ALA A 667 18.83 -38.04 -24.87
N ASN A 668 18.36 -36.92 -24.35
CA ASN A 668 18.69 -35.59 -24.85
C ASN A 668 19.92 -34.96 -24.19
N GLY A 669 20.55 -35.63 -23.22
CA GLY A 669 21.70 -35.08 -22.48
C GLY A 669 21.35 -33.79 -21.72
N TRP A 670 20.15 -33.72 -21.15
CA TRP A 670 19.62 -32.49 -20.56
C TRP A 670 20.12 -32.22 -19.14
N TYR A 671 20.57 -33.23 -18.41
CA TYR A 671 21.22 -33.01 -17.11
C TYR A 671 22.52 -32.23 -17.25
N LEU A 672 22.80 -31.35 -16.29
CA LEU A 672 24.03 -30.57 -16.24
C LEU A 672 25.26 -31.50 -16.24
N ASN A 673 25.19 -32.59 -15.48
CA ASN A 673 26.15 -33.68 -15.57
C ASN A 673 25.44 -35.04 -15.43
N PRO A 674 25.43 -35.88 -16.47
CA PRO A 674 24.71 -37.16 -16.49
C PRO A 674 25.30 -38.25 -15.57
N VAL A 675 26.33 -37.94 -14.78
CA VAL A 675 26.97 -38.85 -13.84
C VAL A 675 26.89 -38.31 -12.41
N THR A 676 27.14 -37.01 -12.21
CA THR A 676 27.33 -36.44 -10.87
C THR A 676 26.35 -35.35 -10.50
N ASP A 677 25.59 -34.80 -11.45
CA ASP A 677 24.64 -33.71 -11.17
C ASP A 677 23.38 -33.84 -12.01
N HIS A 678 22.46 -34.67 -11.51
CA HIS A 678 21.10 -34.75 -12.03
C HIS A 678 20.18 -33.69 -11.41
N ASN A 679 20.60 -33.03 -10.33
CA ASN A 679 19.77 -32.03 -9.63
C ASN A 679 19.55 -30.78 -10.48
N HIS A 680 20.33 -30.63 -11.55
CA HIS A 680 20.34 -29.49 -12.43
C HIS A 680 20.25 -29.89 -13.90
N LEU A 681 19.68 -29.02 -14.71
CA LEU A 681 19.67 -29.15 -16.17
C LEU A 681 20.68 -28.19 -16.80
N THR A 682 21.14 -28.54 -18.00
CA THR A 682 21.80 -27.59 -18.90
C THR A 682 20.80 -26.52 -19.36
N GLN A 683 21.29 -25.40 -19.93
CA GLN A 683 20.41 -24.42 -20.56
C GLN A 683 19.47 -25.07 -21.60
N ALA A 684 20.02 -25.92 -22.47
CA ALA A 684 19.22 -26.66 -23.46
C ALA A 684 18.20 -27.61 -22.81
N GLY A 685 18.53 -28.16 -21.63
CA GLY A 685 17.61 -28.95 -20.83
C GLY A 685 16.44 -28.15 -20.26
N PHE A 686 16.70 -26.96 -19.71
CA PHE A 686 15.61 -26.07 -19.26
C PHE A 686 14.74 -25.58 -20.41
N GLU A 687 15.34 -25.20 -21.54
CA GLU A 687 14.62 -24.81 -22.76
C GLU A 687 13.75 -25.97 -23.30
N GLY A 688 14.33 -27.16 -23.43
CA GLY A 688 13.64 -28.36 -23.93
C GLY A 688 12.54 -28.84 -22.99
N ALA A 689 12.80 -28.88 -21.69
CA ALA A 689 11.80 -29.26 -20.70
C ALA A 689 10.64 -28.27 -20.62
N SER A 690 10.94 -26.97 -20.66
CA SER A 690 9.91 -25.93 -20.68
C SER A 690 9.10 -25.98 -21.98
N ALA A 691 9.73 -26.27 -23.12
CA ALA A 691 9.02 -26.47 -24.37
C ALA A 691 8.09 -27.70 -24.32
N ALA A 692 8.52 -28.80 -23.70
CA ALA A 692 7.66 -29.96 -23.47
C ALA A 692 6.48 -29.63 -22.54
N ILE A 693 6.71 -28.85 -21.48
CA ILE A 693 5.65 -28.35 -20.60
C ILE A 693 4.62 -27.53 -21.38
N ILE A 694 5.07 -26.49 -22.08
CA ILE A 694 4.18 -25.63 -22.86
C ILE A 694 3.48 -26.45 -23.96
N GLY A 695 4.17 -27.38 -24.62
CA GLY A 695 3.58 -28.27 -25.62
C GLY A 695 2.54 -29.24 -25.07
N ALA A 696 2.71 -29.76 -23.85
CA ALA A 696 1.76 -30.67 -23.22
C ALA A 696 0.47 -29.98 -22.77
N VAL A 697 0.50 -28.66 -22.60
CA VAL A 697 -0.64 -27.82 -22.19
C VAL A 697 -1.19 -26.95 -23.34
N LEU A 698 -0.66 -27.09 -24.56
CA LEU A 698 -1.11 -26.42 -25.78
C LEU A 698 -2.04 -27.30 -26.61
#